data_AF-A0A8C7MWU8-F1
#
_entry.id   AF-A0A8C7MWU8-F1
#
_cell.length_a   1.000
_cell.length_b   1.000
_cell.length_c   1.000
_cell.angle_alpha   90.00
_cell.angle_beta   90.00
_cell.angle_gamma   90.00
#
_symmetry.space_group_name_H-M   'P 1'
#
loop_
_entity.id
_entity.type
_entity.pdbx_description
1 polymer ?
#
loop_
_entity_poly.entity_id
_entity_poly.type
_entity_poly.pdbx_seq_one_letter_code
_entity_poly.pdbx_strand_id
1 'polypeptide(L)'
;MAEESCPVALSELCLAQVCLSLDSLCRTQPDGSLRLSWAPLLPQEMADQLLHKMAAQGTLNDRTVGIFRSCEQLRLRRACVRSSPLSAEAFRLALCPHRLQELDASGVPGGLTGAHILSGLASNPECRASLQRLTLSRLQLGWTSLEVKEEQVGFSSLQGLRTLNLANTDLTDPFLEDICTLPQLEVLDISSTPVTELSALLGCRLTLRSLTAHGLRQLDMSPARVISILSQLHALRHLDLSDDRFVSAPPSSENDEGGEGDEAVRLLLEGGSGILPALVSLDVSGRKKVTEGAVTAFVEGRRGLLFLGLLATGAGSCDVLSGKNNLKVAGEANEKQICESLRRYRERECFTREALVHLYQLTNDMYDQTRPDILKLVLGGMQNYSKSLHVQLVASACVFNLTNQDMAVGMPHPLLSAVVHQVLEAMRSFPSHQQLQKNCLLVLCSDTILQDVPFDRFEAAKLVMNWLSGHVDRTLQRMAVAVISILVAKLSTEQTTQLGADIFIMKQLLGIVQQKAMAGVVDSTLKFALSALWNLTDETPTASRHFIQCQGLELYEEVLETYSSESSIQQKVLGLLNNIAEVEELQADMMQEDLLEHVVTLLQGPQVEVGVSYFAGGVLAHLTSRQDAWTLDQGLRQTILEQLHAAILTWALPEREMVSYRSFRPFFSLLQTSQPAGVQLWAVWAMHLVCTQNGVQYCHMLQVEGAVELLKTLSSDLDTHSNVRGMAESILGMVERHQTTSNPLRTQTEKGHHGRS
;
A
#
# COMPACT_ATOMS: atom_id res chain seq x y z
N MET A 1 -4.33 20.02 -13.25
CA MET A 1 -4.84 19.37 -14.47
C MET A 1 -3.98 18.14 -14.73
N ALA A 2 -4.62 16.98 -14.84
CA ALA A 2 -4.18 15.74 -15.49
C ALA A 2 -2.68 15.34 -15.48
N GLU A 3 -2.17 14.91 -14.33
CA GLU A 3 -1.05 13.96 -14.15
C GLU A 3 -1.45 13.21 -12.86
N GLU A 4 -1.74 11.90 -12.75
CA GLU A 4 -1.34 10.71 -13.47
C GLU A 4 -2.54 9.76 -13.60
N SER A 5 -2.96 9.52 -14.83
CA SER A 5 -3.68 8.33 -15.27
C SER A 5 -3.14 7.94 -16.65
N CYS A 6 -1.83 8.07 -16.82
CA CYS A 6 -1.14 7.62 -18.03
C CYS A 6 -0.56 6.24 -17.72
N PRO A 7 -0.76 5.23 -18.58
CA PRO A 7 0.03 4.01 -18.50
C PRO A 7 1.52 4.36 -18.49
N VAL A 8 2.31 3.63 -17.71
CA VAL A 8 3.77 3.79 -17.65
C VAL A 8 4.31 3.84 -19.07
N ALA A 9 5.08 4.88 -19.39
CA ALA A 9 5.56 5.09 -20.75
C ALA A 9 6.31 3.85 -21.24
N LEU A 10 6.11 3.44 -22.50
CA LEU A 10 6.77 2.27 -23.07
C LEU A 10 8.30 2.35 -22.90
N SER A 11 8.87 3.55 -23.01
CA SER A 11 10.30 3.81 -22.76
C SER A 11 10.73 3.39 -21.35
N GLU A 12 9.92 3.65 -20.32
CA GLU A 12 10.24 3.25 -18.94
C GLU A 12 10.17 1.74 -18.74
N LEU A 13 9.18 1.08 -19.35
CA LEU A 13 9.07 -0.38 -19.33
C LEU A 13 10.24 -1.04 -20.05
N CYS A 14 10.62 -0.52 -21.22
CA CYS A 14 11.79 -0.99 -21.96
C CYS A 14 13.09 -0.80 -21.17
N LEU A 15 13.29 0.38 -20.55
CA LEU A 15 14.48 0.62 -19.71
C LEU A 15 14.51 -0.30 -18.48
N ALA A 16 13.37 -0.54 -17.84
CA ALA A 16 13.28 -1.50 -16.75
C ALA A 16 13.65 -2.92 -17.21
N GLN A 17 13.19 -3.34 -18.39
CA GLN A 17 13.57 -4.63 -18.96
C GLN A 17 15.06 -4.71 -19.30
N VAL A 18 15.66 -3.63 -19.80
CA VAL A 18 17.12 -3.54 -20.02
C VAL A 18 17.88 -3.74 -18.72
N CYS A 19 17.47 -3.07 -17.64
CA CYS A 19 18.08 -3.23 -16.31
C CYS A 19 18.00 -4.68 -15.80
N LEU A 20 16.88 -5.37 -16.01
CA LEU A 20 16.71 -6.78 -15.64
C LEU A 20 17.54 -7.73 -16.51
N SER A 21 17.88 -7.30 -17.74
CA SER A 21 18.55 -8.14 -18.74
C SER A 21 20.04 -7.84 -18.87
N LEU A 22 20.64 -7.03 -17.98
CA LEU A 22 22.03 -6.57 -18.11
C LEU A 22 23.05 -7.71 -18.24
N ASP A 23 22.90 -8.80 -17.49
CA ASP A 23 23.81 -9.96 -17.58
C ASP A 23 23.74 -10.67 -18.94
N SER A 24 22.61 -10.59 -19.65
CA SER A 24 22.46 -11.15 -20.99
C SER A 24 22.92 -10.20 -22.10
N LEU A 25 22.79 -8.88 -21.87
CA LEU A 25 23.13 -7.85 -22.85
C LEU A 25 24.61 -7.46 -22.80
N CYS A 26 25.28 -7.67 -21.66
CA CYS A 26 26.66 -7.26 -21.42
C CYS A 26 27.66 -8.43 -21.45
N ARG A 27 28.93 -8.10 -21.72
CA ARG A 27 30.09 -8.93 -21.46
C ARG A 27 30.88 -8.35 -20.30
N THR A 28 31.45 -9.22 -19.49
CA THR A 28 32.35 -8.85 -18.39
C THR A 28 33.75 -8.55 -18.94
N GLN A 29 34.29 -7.38 -18.58
CA GLN A 29 35.65 -6.95 -18.89
C GLN A 29 36.67 -7.62 -17.93
N PRO A 30 37.98 -7.60 -18.23
CA PRO A 30 39.01 -8.19 -17.37
C PRO A 30 39.06 -7.62 -15.94
N ASP A 31 38.64 -6.37 -15.76
CA ASP A 31 38.56 -5.70 -14.46
C ASP A 31 37.23 -5.98 -13.72
N GLY A 32 36.40 -6.88 -14.25
CA GLY A 32 35.09 -7.24 -13.72
C GLY A 32 33.95 -6.32 -14.16
N SER A 33 34.22 -5.17 -14.77
CA SER A 33 33.17 -4.23 -15.19
C SER A 33 32.36 -4.73 -16.38
N LEU A 34 31.10 -4.29 -16.52
CA LEU A 34 30.24 -4.66 -17.64
C LEU A 34 30.44 -3.73 -18.83
N ARG A 35 30.30 -4.30 -20.03
CA ARG A 35 30.21 -3.57 -21.30
C ARG A 35 29.11 -4.18 -22.15
N LEU A 36 28.27 -3.35 -22.76
CA LEU A 36 27.27 -3.84 -23.72
C LEU A 36 27.96 -4.62 -24.84
N SER A 37 27.45 -5.83 -25.13
CA SER A 37 27.95 -6.68 -26.22
C SER A 37 27.77 -6.02 -27.58
N TRP A 38 26.66 -5.31 -27.71
CA TRP A 38 26.30 -4.48 -28.85
C TRP A 38 25.45 -3.32 -28.31
N ALA A 39 25.81 -2.10 -28.67
CA ALA A 39 25.05 -0.91 -28.32
C ALA A 39 24.84 -0.08 -29.59
N PRO A 40 23.59 0.23 -29.98
CA PRO A 40 23.36 1.28 -30.95
C PRO A 40 23.79 2.62 -30.33
N LEU A 41 24.11 3.61 -31.17
CA LEU A 41 24.34 4.98 -30.70
C LEU A 41 23.05 5.48 -30.03
N LEU A 42 23.02 5.50 -28.70
CA LEU A 42 21.84 5.90 -27.95
C LEU A 42 21.76 7.43 -27.89
N PRO A 43 20.57 8.02 -28.07
CA PRO A 43 20.36 9.43 -27.74
C PRO A 43 20.79 9.71 -26.31
N GLN A 44 21.40 10.86 -26.08
CA GLN A 44 21.95 11.26 -24.78
C GLN A 44 20.88 11.19 -23.68
N GLU A 45 19.66 11.60 -23.96
CA GLU A 45 18.54 11.57 -23.02
C GLU A 45 18.21 10.13 -22.58
N MET A 46 18.35 9.15 -23.48
CA MET A 46 18.12 7.74 -23.15
C MET A 46 19.26 7.16 -22.32
N ALA A 47 20.51 7.60 -22.55
CA ALA A 47 21.65 7.19 -21.72
C ALA A 47 21.52 7.76 -20.29
N ASP A 48 21.15 9.04 -20.16
CA ASP A 48 20.87 9.69 -18.87
C ASP A 48 19.74 8.95 -18.12
N GLN A 49 18.64 8.62 -18.83
CA GLN A 49 17.51 7.87 -18.27
C GLN A 49 17.88 6.45 -17.85
N LEU A 50 18.73 5.75 -18.62
CA LEU A 50 19.19 4.41 -18.29
C LEU A 50 19.99 4.42 -16.98
N LEU A 51 20.96 5.32 -16.84
CA LEU A 51 21.76 5.44 -15.61
C LEU A 51 20.85 5.75 -14.42
N HIS A 52 19.91 6.71 -14.58
CA HIS A 52 18.96 7.06 -13.53
C HIS A 52 18.06 5.88 -13.12
N LYS A 53 17.54 5.12 -14.09
CA LYS A 53 16.71 3.93 -13.83
C LYS A 53 17.51 2.84 -13.11
N MET A 54 18.77 2.64 -13.49
CA MET A 54 19.66 1.69 -12.81
C MET A 54 19.92 2.09 -11.35
N ALA A 55 20.14 3.38 -11.08
CA ALA A 55 20.27 3.88 -9.71
C ALA A 55 18.98 3.70 -8.91
N ALA A 56 17.82 4.06 -9.48
CA ALA A 56 16.51 3.94 -8.83
C ALA A 56 16.11 2.48 -8.53
N GLN A 57 16.51 1.53 -9.37
CA GLN A 57 16.25 0.10 -9.16
C GLN A 57 17.32 -0.61 -8.31
N GLY A 58 18.36 0.12 -7.86
CA GLY A 58 19.44 -0.44 -7.07
C GLY A 58 20.37 -1.40 -7.84
N THR A 59 20.36 -1.35 -9.18
CA THR A 59 21.24 -2.19 -10.02
C THR A 59 22.59 -1.52 -10.33
N LEU A 60 22.73 -0.22 -10.07
CA LEU A 60 23.95 0.53 -10.32
C LEU A 60 25.02 0.25 -9.24
N ASN A 61 26.18 -0.25 -9.66
CA ASN A 61 27.35 -0.54 -8.83
C ASN A 61 28.63 -0.51 -9.67
N ASP A 62 29.80 -0.77 -9.07
CA ASP A 62 31.11 -0.80 -9.76
C ASP A 62 31.13 -1.65 -11.03
N ARG A 63 30.40 -2.78 -11.01
CA ARG A 63 30.30 -3.69 -12.16
C ARG A 63 29.48 -3.03 -13.26
N THR A 64 28.27 -2.56 -12.95
CA THR A 64 27.29 -2.12 -13.94
C THR A 64 27.52 -0.70 -14.46
N VAL A 65 28.13 0.19 -13.65
CA VAL A 65 28.49 1.56 -14.09
C VAL A 65 29.52 1.55 -15.23
N GLY A 66 30.31 0.46 -15.35
CA GLY A 66 31.27 0.25 -16.43
C GLY A 66 30.67 0.35 -17.84
N ILE A 67 29.36 0.13 -17.98
CA ILE A 67 28.63 0.26 -19.25
C ILE A 67 28.80 1.67 -19.84
N PHE A 68 28.90 2.69 -18.98
CA PHE A 68 28.99 4.10 -19.37
C PHE A 68 30.41 4.58 -19.67
N ARG A 69 31.43 3.70 -19.60
CA ARG A 69 32.81 4.07 -19.97
C ARG A 69 32.95 4.43 -21.46
N SER A 70 32.04 3.96 -22.32
CA SER A 70 32.05 4.27 -23.76
C SER A 70 31.31 5.58 -24.07
N CYS A 71 32.04 6.70 -24.02
CA CYS A 71 31.52 8.04 -24.36
C CYS A 71 31.10 8.17 -25.85
N GLU A 72 31.46 7.21 -26.70
CA GLU A 72 30.99 7.19 -28.08
C GLU A 72 29.55 6.68 -28.17
N GLN A 73 29.20 5.64 -27.39
CA GLN A 73 27.92 4.93 -27.49
C GLN A 73 26.86 5.43 -26.50
N LEU A 74 27.29 5.83 -25.30
CA LEU A 74 26.42 6.18 -24.17
C LEU A 74 26.87 7.50 -23.56
N ARG A 75 26.58 8.62 -24.24
CA ARG A 75 26.96 9.96 -23.77
C ARG A 75 26.07 10.43 -22.64
N LEU A 76 26.68 10.79 -21.52
CA LEU A 76 25.98 11.36 -20.38
C LEU A 76 26.14 12.89 -20.35
N ARG A 77 25.04 13.59 -20.06
CA ARG A 77 25.10 14.98 -19.55
C ARG A 77 24.49 15.11 -18.16
N ARG A 78 23.61 14.18 -17.78
CA ARG A 78 22.98 14.14 -16.47
C ARG A 78 23.23 12.79 -15.85
N ALA A 79 24.00 12.78 -14.76
CA ALA A 79 24.31 11.57 -14.02
C ALA A 79 23.61 11.58 -12.66
N CYS A 80 22.86 10.53 -12.35
CA CYS A 80 22.31 10.29 -11.02
C CYS A 80 22.81 8.94 -10.53
N VAL A 81 23.65 8.96 -9.50
CA VAL A 81 24.23 7.77 -8.86
C VAL A 81 23.87 7.69 -7.37
N ARG A 82 22.78 8.36 -7.00
CA ARG A 82 22.26 8.41 -5.63
C ARG A 82 22.19 7.02 -5.02
N SER A 83 22.72 6.88 -3.80
CA SER A 83 22.67 5.64 -3.01
C SER A 83 23.20 4.39 -3.72
N SER A 84 23.97 4.54 -4.80
CA SER A 84 24.54 3.45 -5.57
C SER A 84 25.95 3.13 -5.06
N PRO A 85 26.29 1.88 -4.69
CA PRO A 85 27.61 1.55 -4.16
C PRO A 85 28.67 1.66 -5.26
N LEU A 86 29.44 2.75 -5.21
CA LEU A 86 30.48 3.06 -6.19
C LEU A 86 31.82 3.33 -5.49
N SER A 87 32.90 2.78 -6.04
CA SER A 87 34.28 3.13 -5.68
C SER A 87 34.74 4.39 -6.42
N ALA A 88 35.76 5.06 -5.87
CA ALA A 88 36.41 6.20 -6.51
C ALA A 88 36.89 5.90 -7.94
N GLU A 89 37.46 4.70 -8.14
CA GLU A 89 37.97 4.31 -9.45
C GLU A 89 36.85 4.02 -10.46
N ALA A 90 35.79 3.33 -10.05
CA ALA A 90 34.65 3.09 -10.92
C ALA A 90 33.96 4.40 -11.34
N PHE A 91 33.78 5.33 -10.41
CA PHE A 91 33.27 6.68 -10.68
C PHE A 91 34.16 7.42 -11.67
N ARG A 92 35.48 7.45 -11.42
CA ARG A 92 36.47 8.15 -12.24
C ARG A 92 36.50 7.63 -13.67
N LEU A 93 36.47 6.32 -13.86
CA LEU A 93 36.54 5.72 -15.20
C LEU A 93 35.22 5.85 -15.98
N ALA A 94 34.07 5.78 -15.31
CA ALA A 94 32.78 5.72 -15.98
C ALA A 94 32.12 7.09 -16.19
N LEU A 95 32.28 8.04 -15.27
CA LEU A 95 31.52 9.30 -15.27
C LEU A 95 32.37 10.53 -15.61
N CYS A 96 33.61 10.61 -15.12
CA CYS A 96 34.48 11.77 -15.36
C CYS A 96 34.86 12.02 -16.83
N PRO A 97 34.92 11.02 -17.74
CA PRO A 97 35.17 11.27 -19.15
C PRO A 97 34.03 12.02 -19.86
N HIS A 98 32.82 12.07 -19.29
CA HIS A 98 31.67 12.73 -19.89
C HIS A 98 31.67 14.23 -19.67
N ARG A 99 31.04 14.96 -20.60
CA ARG A 99 30.77 16.40 -20.47
C ARG A 99 29.50 16.64 -19.64
N LEU A 100 29.58 16.33 -18.36
CA LEU A 100 28.44 16.43 -17.45
C LEU A 100 28.01 17.88 -17.27
N GLN A 101 26.69 18.08 -17.25
CA GLN A 101 26.02 19.32 -16.85
C GLN A 101 25.43 19.18 -15.44
N GLU A 102 25.05 17.96 -15.06
CA GLU A 102 24.41 17.68 -13.77
C GLU A 102 24.93 16.38 -13.19
N LEU A 103 25.26 16.40 -11.91
CA LEU A 103 25.58 15.21 -11.14
C LEU A 103 24.84 15.22 -9.79
N ASP A 104 24.11 14.15 -9.51
CA ASP A 104 23.61 13.82 -8.18
C ASP A 104 24.30 12.54 -7.68
N ALA A 105 25.18 12.71 -6.70
CA ALA A 105 25.90 11.64 -6.01
C ALA A 105 25.53 11.56 -4.52
N SER A 106 24.28 11.93 -4.19
CA SER A 106 23.81 11.96 -2.80
C SER A 106 23.83 10.58 -2.14
N GLY A 107 24.37 10.51 -0.92
CA GLY A 107 24.33 9.32 -0.07
C GLY A 107 24.94 8.07 -0.70
N VAL A 108 25.93 8.21 -1.58
CA VAL A 108 26.66 7.07 -2.17
C VAL A 108 27.42 6.32 -1.05
N PRO A 109 27.14 5.02 -0.85
CA PRO A 109 27.90 4.19 0.10
C PRO A 109 29.21 3.67 -0.53
N GLY A 110 30.14 3.19 0.31
CA GLY A 110 31.31 2.44 -0.18
C GLY A 110 32.62 3.22 -0.31
N GLY A 111 32.78 4.34 0.41
CA GLY A 111 34.06 5.05 0.53
C GLY A 111 34.35 6.06 -0.58
N LEU A 112 33.47 6.24 -1.57
CA LEU A 112 33.50 7.41 -2.45
C LEU A 112 33.23 8.67 -1.62
N THR A 113 34.12 9.66 -1.72
CA THR A 113 34.01 10.93 -0.99
C THR A 113 33.82 12.10 -1.95
N GLY A 114 33.37 13.24 -1.43
CA GLY A 114 33.28 14.48 -2.20
C GLY A 114 34.61 14.86 -2.84
N ALA A 115 35.73 14.65 -2.16
CA ALA A 115 37.07 14.90 -2.67
C ALA A 115 37.42 14.04 -3.90
N HIS A 116 37.09 12.74 -3.87
CA HIS A 116 37.27 11.86 -5.03
C HIS A 116 36.42 12.31 -6.22
N ILE A 117 35.17 12.70 -5.97
CA ILE A 117 34.26 13.19 -7.01
C ILE A 117 34.81 14.47 -7.63
N LEU A 118 35.25 15.43 -6.81
CA LEU A 118 35.76 16.72 -7.29
C LEU A 118 37.06 16.57 -8.06
N SER A 119 38.04 15.82 -7.53
CA SER A 119 39.28 15.50 -8.26
C SER A 119 38.97 14.83 -9.60
N GLY A 120 38.07 13.84 -9.59
CA GLY A 120 37.62 13.15 -10.80
C GLY A 120 36.99 14.09 -11.83
N LEU A 121 36.00 14.89 -11.45
CA LEU A 121 35.32 15.82 -12.37
C LEU A 121 36.28 16.89 -12.88
N ALA A 122 37.13 17.42 -12.01
CA ALA A 122 38.10 18.42 -12.39
C ALA A 122 39.24 17.85 -13.24
N SER A 123 39.49 16.54 -13.26
CA SER A 123 40.45 15.96 -14.21
C SER A 123 40.04 16.18 -15.68
N ASN A 124 38.75 16.44 -15.95
CA ASN A 124 38.22 16.73 -17.27
C ASN A 124 37.98 18.25 -17.47
N PRO A 125 38.75 18.93 -18.35
CA PRO A 125 38.60 20.36 -18.62
C PRO A 125 37.21 20.76 -19.14
N GLU A 126 36.54 19.87 -19.89
CA GLU A 126 35.18 20.17 -20.36
C GLU A 126 34.19 20.19 -19.21
N CYS A 127 34.33 19.26 -18.26
CA CYS A 127 33.46 19.17 -17.09
C CYS A 127 33.62 20.40 -16.18
N ARG A 128 34.84 20.94 -16.02
CA ARG A 128 35.09 22.19 -15.28
C ARG A 128 34.23 23.35 -15.79
N ALA A 129 34.00 23.43 -17.10
CA ALA A 129 33.22 24.48 -17.74
C ALA A 129 31.74 24.13 -17.93
N SER A 130 31.39 22.84 -18.08
CA SER A 130 30.03 22.42 -18.40
C SER A 130 29.15 22.08 -17.21
N LEU A 131 29.74 21.67 -16.08
CA LEU A 131 28.98 21.22 -14.92
C LEU A 131 28.29 22.41 -14.26
N GLN A 132 26.95 22.39 -14.26
CA GLN A 132 26.10 23.46 -13.73
C GLN A 132 25.47 23.09 -12.40
N ARG A 133 25.18 21.79 -12.17
CA ARG A 133 24.56 21.32 -10.94
C ARG A 133 25.34 20.16 -10.32
N LEU A 134 25.64 20.29 -9.03
CA LEU A 134 26.31 19.26 -8.25
C LEU A 134 25.57 19.07 -6.92
N THR A 135 25.15 17.83 -6.65
CA THR A 135 24.50 17.44 -5.39
C THR A 135 25.32 16.34 -4.74
N LEU A 136 25.86 16.62 -3.55
CA LEU A 136 26.67 15.71 -2.73
C LEU A 136 26.04 15.50 -1.34
N SER A 137 24.73 15.67 -1.21
CA SER A 137 24.05 15.61 0.10
C SER A 137 24.26 14.26 0.77
N ARG A 138 24.44 14.24 2.10
CA ARG A 138 24.71 13.04 2.90
C ARG A 138 25.97 12.28 2.48
N LEU A 139 26.98 12.98 1.96
CA LEU A 139 28.28 12.42 1.60
C LEU A 139 29.38 13.00 2.49
N GLN A 140 30.34 12.18 2.88
CA GLN A 140 31.58 12.69 3.48
C GLN A 140 32.44 13.30 2.37
N LEU A 141 32.91 14.54 2.56
CA LEU A 141 33.81 15.22 1.66
C LEU A 141 35.23 14.63 1.77
N GLY A 142 35.67 14.25 2.97
CA GLY A 142 36.81 13.34 3.17
C GLY A 142 38.18 13.87 2.73
N TRP A 143 38.38 15.19 2.76
CA TRP A 143 39.60 15.86 2.28
C TRP A 143 40.87 15.54 3.07
N THR A 144 40.75 15.11 4.33
CA THR A 144 41.87 14.71 5.19
C THR A 144 42.47 13.35 4.82
N SER A 145 41.74 12.52 4.05
CA SER A 145 42.17 11.18 3.64
C SER A 145 42.97 11.13 2.33
N LEU A 146 43.11 12.25 1.63
CA LEU A 146 43.97 12.36 0.45
C LEU A 146 45.43 12.56 0.91
N GLU A 147 46.07 11.48 1.32
CA GLU A 147 47.51 11.46 1.61
C GLU A 147 48.29 11.87 0.36
N VAL A 148 48.76 13.12 0.33
CA VAL A 148 49.99 13.60 -0.33
C VAL A 148 50.26 13.01 -1.73
N LYS A 149 49.77 13.66 -2.80
CA LYS A 149 50.48 13.81 -4.11
C LYS A 149 49.73 14.53 -5.24
N GLU A 150 48.42 14.73 -5.18
CA GLU A 150 47.69 15.48 -6.22
C GLU A 150 47.46 16.93 -5.76
N GLU A 151 47.67 17.91 -6.65
CA GLU A 151 47.33 19.32 -6.41
C GLU A 151 45.91 19.39 -5.84
N GLN A 152 45.74 20.01 -4.68
CA GLN A 152 44.44 20.06 -3.98
C GLN A 152 43.42 20.78 -4.86
N VAL A 153 42.55 20.02 -5.53
CA VAL A 153 41.53 20.59 -6.41
C VAL A 153 40.29 20.95 -5.59
N GLY A 154 40.03 22.25 -5.46
CA GLY A 154 38.82 22.77 -4.81
C GLY A 154 37.58 22.76 -5.70
N PHE A 155 36.42 23.09 -5.11
CA PHE A 155 35.20 23.42 -5.84
C PHE A 155 35.41 24.57 -6.81
N SER A 156 36.30 25.51 -6.50
CA SER A 156 36.70 26.62 -7.39
C SER A 156 37.17 26.14 -8.77
N SER A 157 37.58 24.89 -8.94
CA SER A 157 37.91 24.34 -10.27
C SER A 157 36.71 24.20 -11.21
N LEU A 158 35.48 24.13 -10.68
CA LEU A 158 34.23 23.91 -11.43
C LEU A 158 33.56 25.23 -11.80
N GLN A 159 34.22 26.00 -12.67
CA GLN A 159 33.86 27.37 -13.05
C GLN A 159 32.45 27.54 -13.67
N GLY A 160 31.85 26.46 -14.18
CA GLY A 160 30.49 26.46 -14.72
C GLY A 160 29.38 26.30 -13.67
N LEU A 161 29.73 26.05 -12.41
CA LEU A 161 28.78 25.62 -11.38
C LEU A 161 27.84 26.75 -10.96
N ARG A 162 26.53 26.44 -10.96
CA ARG A 162 25.45 27.37 -10.60
C ARG A 162 24.65 26.90 -9.41
N THR A 163 24.50 25.59 -9.24
CA THR A 163 23.75 24.98 -8.15
C THR A 163 24.64 23.98 -7.44
N LEU A 164 24.81 24.18 -6.15
CA LEU A 164 25.59 23.30 -5.29
C LEU A 164 24.77 22.93 -4.05
N ASN A 165 24.57 21.64 -3.84
CA ASN A 165 23.92 21.11 -2.64
C ASN A 165 24.87 20.22 -1.85
N LEU A 166 25.18 20.67 -0.63
CA LEU A 166 26.08 20.04 0.33
C LEU A 166 25.36 19.75 1.66
N ALA A 167 24.03 19.61 1.64
CA ALA A 167 23.26 19.36 2.84
C ALA A 167 23.71 18.06 3.54
N ASN A 168 23.83 18.09 4.87
CA ASN A 168 24.28 16.96 5.70
C ASN A 168 25.66 16.41 5.28
N THR A 169 26.60 17.31 5.00
CA THR A 169 28.02 16.98 4.77
C THR A 169 28.89 17.53 5.88
N ASP A 170 30.16 17.12 5.94
CA ASP A 170 31.21 17.63 6.81
C ASP A 170 31.85 18.93 6.26
N LEU A 171 31.08 19.79 5.58
CA LEU A 171 31.53 21.07 5.05
C LEU A 171 32.01 22.02 6.17
N THR A 172 33.24 22.51 6.06
CA THR A 172 33.85 23.49 6.99
C THR A 172 34.08 24.84 6.33
N ASP A 173 34.39 25.87 7.13
CA ASP A 173 34.53 27.26 6.66
C ASP A 173 35.54 27.45 5.52
N PRO A 174 36.75 26.84 5.52
CA PRO A 174 37.69 26.97 4.40
C PRO A 174 37.14 26.46 3.06
N PHE A 175 36.30 25.42 3.09
CA PHE A 175 35.66 24.93 1.87
C PHE A 175 34.51 25.85 1.43
N LEU A 176 33.80 26.45 2.38
CA LEU A 176 32.82 27.48 2.07
C LEU A 176 33.47 28.70 1.40
N GLU A 177 34.65 29.12 1.86
CA GLU A 177 35.45 30.16 1.22
C GLU A 177 35.79 29.81 -0.24
N ASP A 178 36.29 28.59 -0.49
CA ASP A 178 36.61 28.11 -1.84
C ASP A 178 35.35 28.08 -2.75
N ILE A 179 34.22 27.58 -2.25
CA ILE A 179 32.94 27.58 -2.96
C ILE A 179 32.51 29.00 -3.31
N CYS A 180 32.71 29.95 -2.40
CA CYS A 180 32.28 31.34 -2.59
C CYS A 180 33.17 32.12 -3.58
N THR A 181 34.21 31.50 -4.14
CA THR A 181 34.98 32.04 -5.28
C THR A 181 34.37 31.73 -6.63
N LEU A 182 33.35 30.86 -6.70
CA LEU A 182 32.71 30.44 -7.95
C LEU A 182 31.98 31.60 -8.63
N PRO A 183 32.29 31.90 -9.91
CA PRO A 183 31.81 33.12 -10.57
C PRO A 183 30.33 33.07 -10.99
N GLN A 184 29.74 31.88 -11.08
CA GLN A 184 28.35 31.68 -11.54
C GLN A 184 27.44 31.07 -10.47
N LEU A 185 27.87 30.98 -9.21
CA LEU A 185 27.07 30.34 -8.17
C LEU A 185 25.79 31.13 -7.88
N GLU A 186 24.64 30.51 -8.14
CA GLU A 186 23.30 31.09 -7.97
C GLU A 186 22.52 30.42 -6.83
N VAL A 187 22.73 29.13 -6.58
CA VAL A 187 22.00 28.33 -5.59
C VAL A 187 22.99 27.55 -4.73
N LEU A 188 22.94 27.77 -3.42
CA LEU A 188 23.78 27.09 -2.45
C LEU A 188 22.94 26.52 -1.31
N ASP A 189 23.12 25.23 -1.03
CA ASP A 189 22.54 24.55 0.13
C ASP A 189 23.67 24.02 1.04
N ILE A 190 23.75 24.58 2.24
CA ILE A 190 24.71 24.22 3.29
C ILE A 190 23.98 23.66 4.52
N SER A 191 22.76 23.13 4.34
CA SER A 191 21.94 22.72 5.48
C SER A 191 22.61 21.62 6.32
N SER A 192 22.49 21.72 7.64
CA SER A 192 22.99 20.73 8.60
C SER A 192 24.49 20.42 8.44
N THR A 193 25.30 21.41 8.09
CA THR A 193 26.77 21.31 8.05
C THR A 193 27.41 21.90 9.32
N PRO A 194 28.68 21.55 9.61
CA PRO A 194 29.44 22.13 10.74
C PRO A 194 30.06 23.51 10.42
N VAL A 195 29.49 24.27 9.48
CA VAL A 195 29.94 25.65 9.17
C VAL A 195 29.72 26.53 10.39
N THR A 196 30.75 27.26 10.78
CA THR A 196 30.74 28.15 11.95
C THR A 196 30.59 29.62 11.58
N GLU A 197 30.97 30.00 10.36
CA GLU A 197 30.88 31.38 9.88
C GLU A 197 30.36 31.53 8.44
N LEU A 198 29.68 32.64 8.14
CA LEU A 198 29.02 32.91 6.85
C LEU A 198 29.61 34.10 6.08
N SER A 199 30.67 34.75 6.57
CA SER A 199 31.31 35.89 5.90
C SER A 199 31.78 35.53 4.48
N ALA A 200 32.20 34.28 4.24
CA ALA A 200 32.56 33.77 2.93
C ALA A 200 31.50 34.04 1.84
N LEU A 201 30.20 34.02 2.19
CA LEU A 201 29.10 34.27 1.26
C LEU A 201 29.17 35.64 0.57
N LEU A 202 29.89 36.60 1.15
CA LEU A 202 30.12 37.93 0.56
C LEU A 202 30.90 37.86 -0.78
N GLY A 203 31.61 36.76 -1.04
CA GLY A 203 32.23 36.47 -2.34
C GLY A 203 31.20 36.32 -3.47
N CYS A 204 30.04 35.72 -3.17
CA CYS A 204 28.95 35.51 -4.12
C CYS A 204 27.81 36.54 -4.00
N ARG A 205 28.03 37.70 -3.34
CA ARG A 205 26.98 38.67 -3.02
C ARG A 205 26.17 39.20 -4.22
N LEU A 206 26.77 39.18 -5.41
CA LEU A 206 26.15 39.64 -6.66
C LEU A 206 25.49 38.52 -7.47
N THR A 207 25.78 37.25 -7.17
CA THR A 207 25.35 36.10 -7.98
C THR A 207 24.38 35.20 -7.23
N LEU A 208 24.51 35.06 -5.91
CA LEU A 208 23.74 34.14 -5.10
C LEU A 208 22.28 34.58 -5.01
N ARG A 209 21.38 33.76 -5.56
CA ARG A 209 19.93 33.98 -5.63
C ARG A 209 19.15 33.13 -4.63
N SER A 210 19.68 31.98 -4.25
CA SER A 210 19.05 31.07 -3.29
C SER A 210 20.08 30.54 -2.30
N LEU A 211 19.77 30.71 -1.02
CA LEU A 211 20.56 30.16 0.08
C LEU A 211 19.66 29.31 0.98
N THR A 212 20.02 28.05 1.14
CA THR A 212 19.42 27.16 2.14
C THR A 212 20.44 26.90 3.24
N ALA A 213 20.12 27.38 4.44
CA ALA A 213 20.94 27.29 5.65
C ALA A 213 20.11 26.67 6.79
N HIS A 214 19.37 25.60 6.45
CA HIS A 214 18.53 24.89 7.41
C HIS A 214 19.40 24.16 8.44
N GLY A 215 19.05 24.26 9.73
CA GLY A 215 19.70 23.46 10.77
C GLY A 215 21.22 23.66 10.92
N LEU A 216 21.74 24.87 10.69
CA LEU A 216 23.15 25.23 10.97
C LEU A 216 23.41 25.32 12.49
N ARG A 217 23.56 24.16 13.14
CA ARG A 217 23.65 24.05 14.60
C ARG A 217 24.99 24.49 15.20
N GLN A 218 26.04 24.62 14.38
CA GLN A 218 27.40 25.00 14.82
C GLN A 218 27.77 26.43 14.44
N LEU A 219 26.82 27.20 13.92
CA LEU A 219 27.04 28.61 13.58
C LEU A 219 27.41 29.40 14.85
N ASP A 220 28.63 29.93 14.90
CA ASP A 220 29.17 30.71 16.02
C ASP A 220 29.29 32.17 15.58
N MET A 221 28.15 32.84 15.49
CA MET A 221 28.07 34.21 15.01
C MET A 221 26.96 34.97 15.71
N SER A 222 27.29 36.18 16.17
CA SER A 222 26.27 37.07 16.74
C SER A 222 25.13 37.35 15.73
N PRO A 223 23.87 37.42 16.18
CA PRO A 223 22.73 37.68 15.32
C PRO A 223 22.89 38.91 14.41
N ALA A 224 23.45 39.99 14.96
CA ALA A 224 23.72 41.22 14.22
C ALA A 224 24.72 41.01 13.07
N ARG A 225 25.74 40.15 13.25
CA ARG A 225 26.72 39.85 12.22
C ARG A 225 26.11 39.02 11.10
N VAL A 226 25.27 38.03 11.43
CA VAL A 226 24.52 37.24 10.43
C VAL A 226 23.67 38.18 9.56
N ILE A 227 22.90 39.08 10.18
CA ILE A 227 22.09 40.05 9.45
C ILE A 227 22.93 41.01 8.60
N SER A 228 24.07 41.47 9.11
CA SER A 228 25.00 42.31 8.35
C SER A 228 25.49 41.62 7.08
N ILE A 229 25.79 40.33 7.12
CA ILE A 229 26.18 39.54 5.93
C ILE A 229 25.00 39.38 4.98
N LEU A 230 23.85 38.91 5.49
CA LEU A 230 22.65 38.69 4.67
C LEU A 230 22.21 39.98 3.96
N SER A 231 22.29 41.14 4.63
CA SER A 231 21.93 42.45 4.04
C SER A 231 22.77 42.83 2.81
N GLN A 232 23.97 42.28 2.67
CA GLN A 232 24.87 42.54 1.55
C GLN A 232 24.67 41.57 0.38
N LEU A 233 23.89 40.49 0.53
CA LEU A 233 23.58 39.55 -0.54
C LEU A 233 22.48 40.11 -1.46
N HIS A 234 22.85 41.11 -2.28
CA HIS A 234 21.92 41.92 -3.05
C HIS A 234 21.09 41.15 -4.10
N ALA A 235 21.60 40.00 -4.57
CA ALA A 235 20.91 39.16 -5.55
C ALA A 235 19.96 38.12 -4.92
N LEU A 236 19.95 37.99 -3.59
CA LEU A 236 19.26 36.91 -2.90
C LEU A 236 17.73 37.07 -2.97
N ARG A 237 17.06 36.04 -3.47
CA ARG A 237 15.62 35.96 -3.70
C ARG A 237 14.93 34.90 -2.84
N HIS A 238 15.66 33.84 -2.52
CA HIS A 238 15.17 32.72 -1.72
C HIS A 238 16.12 32.51 -0.55
N LEU A 239 15.57 32.51 0.66
CA LEU A 239 16.31 32.27 1.88
C LEU A 239 15.56 31.27 2.74
N ASP A 240 16.24 30.23 3.17
CA ASP A 240 15.73 29.25 4.12
C ASP A 240 16.65 29.22 5.34
N LEU A 241 16.11 29.64 6.47
CA LEU A 241 16.71 29.63 7.81
C LEU A 241 15.93 28.72 8.76
N SER A 242 15.11 27.81 8.23
CA SER A 242 14.30 26.89 9.02
C SER A 242 15.17 25.97 9.88
N ASP A 243 14.56 25.38 10.90
CA ASP A 243 15.26 24.61 11.91
C ASP A 243 14.37 23.46 12.41
N ASP A 244 14.95 22.30 12.68
CA ASP A 244 14.23 21.12 13.16
C ASP A 244 14.47 20.82 14.64
N ARG A 245 15.13 21.73 15.38
CA ARG A 245 15.39 21.58 16.84
C ARG A 245 14.15 21.35 17.69
N PHE A 246 12.97 21.77 17.22
CA PHE A 246 11.69 21.52 17.91
C PHE A 246 11.41 20.02 18.10
N VAL A 247 12.03 19.13 17.31
CA VAL A 247 11.88 17.67 17.42
C VAL A 247 12.63 17.07 18.61
N SER A 248 13.76 17.66 19.00
CA SER A 248 14.71 17.13 20.00
C SER A 248 14.56 17.75 21.39
N ALA A 249 13.74 18.79 21.56
CA ALA A 249 13.50 19.42 22.85
C ALA A 249 12.46 18.62 23.66
N PRO A 250 12.75 18.20 24.90
CA PRO A 250 11.72 17.64 25.77
C PRO A 250 10.62 18.69 26.03
N PRO A 251 9.34 18.29 26.13
CA PRO A 251 8.20 19.21 26.30
C PRO A 251 8.22 20.04 27.58
N SER A 252 9.18 19.82 28.48
CA SER A 252 9.32 20.49 29.78
C SER A 252 10.40 21.59 29.84
N SER A 253 11.11 21.89 28.74
CA SER A 253 12.04 23.03 28.71
C SER A 253 11.32 24.30 28.23
N GLU A 254 10.41 24.83 29.06
CA GLU A 254 9.84 26.18 28.88
C GLU A 254 10.92 27.28 28.94
N ASN A 255 12.14 26.92 29.38
CA ASN A 255 13.33 27.77 29.44
C ASN A 255 14.36 27.51 28.32
N ASP A 256 13.98 26.91 27.19
CA ASP A 256 14.86 26.92 26.01
C ASP A 256 14.94 28.36 25.51
N GLU A 257 15.95 29.10 25.99
CA GLU A 257 16.14 30.54 25.76
C GLU A 257 16.32 30.91 24.28
N GLY A 258 16.12 30.00 23.34
CA GLY A 258 16.15 30.16 21.89
C GLY A 258 17.52 30.64 21.41
N GLY A 259 18.26 29.75 20.74
CA GLY A 259 19.63 30.03 20.31
C GLY A 259 19.77 31.27 19.41
N GLU A 260 21.02 31.69 19.18
CA GLU A 260 21.37 32.90 18.41
C GLU A 260 20.69 32.97 17.03
N GLY A 261 20.47 31.83 16.37
CA GLY A 261 19.76 31.79 15.09
C GLY A 261 18.30 32.26 15.17
N ASP A 262 17.62 32.07 16.29
CA ASP A 262 16.24 32.51 16.47
C ASP A 262 16.17 34.04 16.63
N GLU A 263 17.16 34.63 17.31
CA GLU A 263 17.32 36.07 17.43
C GLU A 263 17.70 36.70 16.08
N ALA A 264 18.55 36.03 15.28
CA ALA A 264 18.86 36.47 13.93
C ALA A 264 17.58 36.52 13.06
N VAL A 265 16.74 35.48 13.11
CA VAL A 265 15.46 35.47 12.40
C VAL A 265 14.55 36.61 12.88
N ARG A 266 14.47 36.87 14.18
CA ARG A 266 13.69 37.99 14.73
C ARG A 266 14.18 39.33 14.16
N LEU A 267 15.48 39.58 14.19
CA LEU A 267 16.09 40.80 13.62
C LEU A 267 15.87 40.92 12.11
N LEU A 268 15.86 39.80 11.36
CA LEU A 268 15.54 39.79 9.93
C LEU A 268 14.10 40.24 9.66
N LEU A 269 13.16 39.72 10.46
CA LEU A 269 11.73 40.01 10.30
C LEU A 269 11.41 41.46 10.71
N GLU A 270 12.04 41.97 11.78
CA GLU A 270 11.83 43.32 12.30
C GLU A 270 12.66 44.41 11.59
N GLY A 271 13.77 44.05 10.94
CA GLY A 271 14.77 44.99 10.40
C GLY A 271 14.37 45.82 9.17
N GLY A 272 13.06 45.90 8.86
CA GLY A 272 12.49 46.75 7.81
C GLY A 272 12.74 46.25 6.38
N SER A 273 12.17 46.97 5.40
CA SER A 273 12.25 46.60 3.97
C SER A 273 13.63 46.82 3.31
N GLY A 274 14.59 47.40 4.04
CA GLY A 274 15.93 47.69 3.55
C GLY A 274 16.87 46.47 3.52
N ILE A 275 16.63 45.47 4.37
CA ILE A 275 17.39 44.22 4.39
C ILE A 275 16.87 43.33 3.26
N LEU A 276 17.74 42.75 2.43
CA LEU A 276 17.34 41.79 1.38
C LEU A 276 16.14 42.25 0.50
N PRO A 277 16.19 43.41 -0.17
CA PRO A 277 15.04 43.99 -0.86
C PRO A 277 14.49 43.14 -2.02
N ALA A 278 15.31 42.24 -2.58
CA ALA A 278 14.94 41.34 -3.68
C ALA A 278 14.28 40.02 -3.21
N LEU A 279 14.14 39.80 -1.90
CA LEU A 279 13.64 38.55 -1.34
C LEU A 279 12.16 38.33 -1.67
N VAL A 280 11.85 37.19 -2.30
CA VAL A 280 10.49 36.77 -2.66
C VAL A 280 10.05 35.51 -1.90
N SER A 281 10.96 34.82 -1.23
CA SER A 281 10.70 33.57 -0.52
C SER A 281 11.55 33.51 0.75
N LEU A 282 10.90 33.37 1.90
CA LEU A 282 11.55 33.17 3.17
C LEU A 282 10.98 31.92 3.85
N ASP A 283 11.85 31.05 4.37
CA ASP A 283 11.44 29.95 5.25
C ASP A 283 12.12 30.09 6.61
N VAL A 284 11.32 30.16 7.67
CA VAL A 284 11.75 30.25 9.06
C VAL A 284 11.04 29.20 9.92
N SER A 285 10.53 28.13 9.30
CA SER A 285 9.82 27.06 9.98
C SER A 285 10.66 26.44 11.12
N GLY A 286 10.02 26.11 12.23
CA GLY A 286 10.60 25.54 13.45
C GLY A 286 11.34 26.53 14.34
N ARG A 287 11.32 27.83 14.01
CA ARG A 287 11.88 28.92 14.85
C ARG A 287 10.83 29.40 15.86
N LYS A 288 11.01 29.07 17.13
CA LYS A 288 10.02 29.32 18.19
C LYS A 288 9.87 30.79 18.62
N LYS A 289 10.88 31.64 18.37
CA LYS A 289 10.83 33.09 18.72
C LYS A 289 10.16 33.98 17.66
N VAL A 290 9.58 33.41 16.61
CA VAL A 290 8.88 34.20 15.58
C VAL A 290 7.54 34.68 16.16
N THR A 291 7.34 35.99 16.21
CA THR A 291 6.10 36.60 16.73
C THR A 291 5.19 37.07 15.58
N GLU A 292 3.88 37.13 15.82
CA GLU A 292 2.93 37.66 14.85
C GLU A 292 3.22 39.12 14.47
N GLY A 293 3.72 39.93 15.42
CA GLY A 293 4.14 41.31 15.17
C GLY A 293 5.32 41.39 14.18
N ALA A 294 6.32 40.51 14.33
CA ALA A 294 7.46 40.44 13.42
C ALA A 294 7.03 39.97 12.02
N VAL A 295 6.13 38.97 11.94
CA VAL A 295 5.54 38.52 10.66
C VAL A 295 4.76 39.64 9.97
N THR A 296 3.95 40.39 10.74
CA THR A 296 3.19 41.54 10.23
C THR A 296 4.11 42.59 9.61
N ALA A 297 5.12 43.05 10.38
CA ALA A 297 6.08 44.04 9.89
C ALA A 297 6.79 43.58 8.61
N PHE A 298 7.20 42.31 8.55
CA PHE A 298 7.89 41.74 7.40
C PHE A 298 7.01 41.65 6.14
N VAL A 299 5.77 41.17 6.29
CA VAL A 299 4.82 40.98 5.17
C VAL A 299 4.32 42.32 4.63
N GLU A 300 4.04 43.29 5.49
CA GLU A 300 3.59 44.63 5.07
C GLU A 300 4.69 45.40 4.36
N GLY A 301 5.93 45.27 4.81
CA GLY A 301 7.10 45.89 4.18
C GLY A 301 7.45 45.31 2.79
N ARG A 302 6.84 44.19 2.37
CA ARG A 302 7.25 43.44 1.17
C ARG A 302 6.07 43.02 0.30
N ARG A 303 5.74 43.85 -0.70
CA ARG A 303 4.66 43.55 -1.66
C ARG A 303 4.97 42.41 -2.65
N GLY A 304 6.25 42.10 -2.86
CA GLY A 304 6.71 41.07 -3.81
C GLY A 304 6.90 39.67 -3.21
N LEU A 305 6.55 39.47 -1.93
CA LEU A 305 6.71 38.17 -1.26
C LEU A 305 5.73 37.15 -1.85
N LEU A 306 6.26 36.02 -2.32
CA LEU A 306 5.50 34.93 -2.93
C LEU A 306 5.38 33.72 -2.00
N PHE A 307 6.34 33.54 -1.08
CA PHE A 307 6.34 32.42 -0.14
C PHE A 307 6.83 32.81 1.25
N LEU A 308 6.17 32.24 2.27
CA LEU A 308 6.59 32.31 3.67
C LEU A 308 6.40 30.95 4.36
N GLY A 309 7.48 30.37 4.90
CA GLY A 309 7.45 29.17 5.72
C GLY A 309 7.44 29.50 7.21
N LEU A 310 6.39 29.06 7.91
CA LEU A 310 6.07 29.33 9.31
C LEU A 310 5.71 28.05 10.08
N LEU A 311 5.90 26.86 9.51
CA LEU A 311 5.50 25.61 10.17
C LEU A 311 6.21 25.47 11.52
N ALA A 312 5.49 25.14 12.59
CA ALA A 312 6.04 25.00 13.94
C ALA A 312 6.70 26.27 14.50
N THR A 313 6.15 27.43 14.14
CA THR A 313 6.56 28.72 14.72
C THR A 313 5.52 29.29 15.68
N GLY A 314 4.26 28.84 15.59
CA GLY A 314 3.13 29.44 16.30
C GLY A 314 2.63 30.76 15.69
N ALA A 315 3.28 31.29 14.66
CA ALA A 315 2.91 32.57 14.02
C ALA A 315 2.07 32.41 12.74
N GLY A 316 1.67 31.18 12.39
CA GLY A 316 0.88 30.90 11.19
C GLY A 316 -0.54 31.50 11.21
N SER A 317 -1.08 31.82 12.39
CA SER A 317 -2.40 32.42 12.60
C SER A 317 -2.47 33.92 12.35
N CYS A 318 -1.34 34.56 12.06
CA CYS A 318 -1.24 36.01 11.94
C CYS A 318 -2.23 36.60 10.91
N ASP A 319 -3.04 37.57 11.34
CA ASP A 319 -4.12 38.18 10.54
C ASP A 319 -3.65 38.74 9.19
N VAL A 320 -2.43 39.29 9.13
CA VAL A 320 -1.82 39.86 7.91
C VAL A 320 -1.79 38.85 6.75
N LEU A 321 -1.75 37.56 7.05
CA LEU A 321 -1.63 36.48 6.08
C LEU A 321 -2.96 36.20 5.38
N SER A 322 -4.08 36.42 6.06
CA SER A 322 -5.44 36.13 5.55
C SER A 322 -5.82 36.97 4.32
N GLY A 323 -5.27 38.18 4.19
CA GLY A 323 -5.56 39.12 3.10
C GLY A 323 -4.64 39.03 1.87
N LYS A 324 -3.70 38.08 1.82
CA LYS A 324 -2.64 38.02 0.79
C LYS A 324 -2.83 36.84 -0.18
N ASN A 325 -3.70 36.99 -1.17
CA ASN A 325 -4.03 35.92 -2.13
C ASN A 325 -2.83 35.37 -2.94
N ASN A 326 -1.77 36.16 -3.16
CA ASN A 326 -0.60 35.74 -3.93
C ASN A 326 0.53 35.14 -3.06
N LEU A 327 0.39 35.20 -1.73
CA LEU A 327 1.38 34.69 -0.79
C LEU A 327 1.04 33.25 -0.43
N LYS A 328 1.93 32.31 -0.79
CA LYS A 328 1.84 30.94 -0.30
C LYS A 328 2.47 30.86 1.09
N VAL A 329 1.71 30.34 2.05
CA VAL A 329 2.19 30.15 3.42
C VAL A 329 2.23 28.65 3.70
N ALA A 330 3.40 28.12 4.05
CA ALA A 330 3.52 26.80 4.68
C ALA A 330 3.47 27.00 6.19
N GLY A 331 2.50 26.42 6.87
CA GLY A 331 2.28 26.60 8.30
C GLY A 331 1.32 25.57 8.88
N GLU A 332 0.88 25.81 10.11
CA GLU A 332 0.02 24.94 10.91
C GLU A 332 -1.39 25.50 11.19
N ALA A 333 -1.69 26.74 10.79
CA ALA A 333 -2.89 27.42 11.29
C ALA A 333 -4.20 27.02 10.60
N ASN A 334 -4.15 26.51 9.37
CA ASN A 334 -5.33 26.08 8.63
C ASN A 334 -4.99 25.07 7.52
N GLU A 335 -6.02 24.50 6.92
CA GLU A 335 -5.92 23.47 5.88
C GLU A 335 -5.02 23.89 4.70
N LYS A 336 -5.14 25.13 4.20
CA LYS A 336 -4.33 25.61 3.06
C LYS A 336 -2.85 25.63 3.41
N GLN A 337 -2.53 26.10 4.62
CA GLN A 337 -1.17 26.16 5.12
C GLN A 337 -0.57 24.77 5.32
N ILE A 338 -1.32 23.85 5.92
CA ILE A 338 -0.88 22.47 6.17
C ILE A 338 -0.67 21.73 4.85
N CYS A 339 -1.58 21.90 3.87
CA CYS A 339 -1.40 21.33 2.54
C CYS A 339 -0.15 21.87 1.85
N GLU A 340 0.14 23.18 1.97
CA GLU A 340 1.37 23.75 1.43
C GLU A 340 2.61 23.24 2.15
N SER A 341 2.55 23.05 3.47
CA SER A 341 3.61 22.41 4.26
C SER A 341 3.93 21.00 3.77
N LEU A 342 2.91 20.15 3.58
CA LEU A 342 3.11 18.79 3.07
C LEU A 342 3.69 18.77 1.65
N ARG A 343 3.31 19.73 0.79
CA ARG A 343 3.89 19.85 -0.57
C ARG A 343 5.36 20.27 -0.54
N ARG A 344 5.69 21.24 0.32
CA ARG A 344 7.01 21.87 0.35
C ARG A 344 8.05 21.01 1.07
N TYR A 345 7.64 20.38 2.17
CA TYR A 345 8.54 19.68 3.08
C TYR A 345 8.61 18.16 2.87
N ARG A 346 8.19 17.66 1.71
CA ARG A 346 8.16 16.22 1.37
C ARG A 346 9.49 15.47 1.58
N GLU A 347 10.62 16.18 1.55
CA GLU A 347 11.97 15.63 1.76
C GLU A 347 12.55 15.96 3.16
N ARG A 348 11.75 16.54 4.06
CA ARG A 348 12.09 16.81 5.47
C ARG A 348 11.14 16.06 6.40
N GLU A 349 11.62 14.97 7.00
CA GLU A 349 10.83 14.05 7.81
C GLU A 349 10.14 14.75 8.98
N CYS A 350 10.89 15.58 9.71
CA CYS A 350 10.43 16.34 10.87
C CYS A 350 9.23 17.23 10.55
N PHE A 351 9.33 18.03 9.49
CA PHE A 351 8.27 18.93 9.06
C PHE A 351 7.10 18.18 8.41
N THR A 352 7.34 17.10 7.68
CA THR A 352 6.27 16.24 7.17
C THR A 352 5.45 15.66 8.32
N ARG A 353 6.13 15.10 9.33
CA ARG A 353 5.49 14.60 10.55
C ARG A 353 4.67 15.69 11.24
N GLU A 354 5.25 16.87 11.43
CA GLU A 354 4.59 17.98 12.13
C GLU A 354 3.33 18.46 11.38
N ALA A 355 3.43 18.62 10.06
CA ALA A 355 2.28 18.98 9.24
C ALA A 355 1.18 17.91 9.30
N LEU A 356 1.54 16.62 9.34
CA LEU A 356 0.57 15.52 9.52
C LEU A 356 -0.09 15.54 10.91
N VAL A 357 0.62 15.95 11.97
CA VAL A 357 0.04 16.06 13.32
C VAL A 357 -1.07 17.13 13.33
N HIS A 358 -0.81 18.29 12.72
CA HIS A 358 -1.84 19.32 12.58
C HIS A 358 -2.95 18.92 11.62
N LEU A 359 -2.62 18.19 10.54
CA LEU A 359 -3.65 17.66 9.64
C LEU A 359 -4.58 16.69 10.37
N TYR A 360 -4.05 15.81 11.20
CA TYR A 360 -4.84 14.86 11.98
C TYR A 360 -5.90 15.58 12.82
N GLN A 361 -5.52 16.66 13.50
CA GLN A 361 -6.44 17.48 14.28
C GLN A 361 -7.58 18.05 13.41
N LEU A 362 -7.27 18.57 12.22
CA LEU A 362 -8.29 19.08 11.30
C LEU A 362 -9.20 17.98 10.76
N THR A 363 -8.63 16.83 10.38
CA THR A 363 -9.42 15.74 9.76
C THR A 363 -10.46 15.14 10.70
N ASN A 364 -10.29 15.27 12.02
CA ASN A 364 -11.31 14.83 12.99
C ASN A 364 -12.62 15.64 12.88
N ASP A 365 -12.55 16.88 12.38
CA ASP A 365 -13.70 17.77 12.25
C ASP A 365 -14.27 17.83 10.82
N MET A 366 -13.63 17.12 9.87
CA MET A 366 -14.04 17.09 8.45
C MET A 366 -15.10 16.01 8.21
N TYR A 367 -16.34 16.28 8.60
CA TYR A 367 -17.47 15.39 8.32
C TYR A 367 -17.97 15.56 6.87
N ASP A 368 -18.34 14.45 6.24
CA ASP A 368 -19.12 14.35 4.99
C ASP A 368 -18.54 15.00 3.72
N GLN A 369 -17.23 15.22 3.63
CA GLN A 369 -16.59 15.78 2.41
C GLN A 369 -15.41 14.94 1.91
N THR A 370 -15.58 14.24 0.79
CA THR A 370 -14.48 13.50 0.16
C THR A 370 -13.32 14.42 -0.26
N ARG A 371 -12.10 14.17 0.25
CA ARG A 371 -10.89 14.98 -0.01
C ARG A 371 -9.75 14.20 -0.68
N PRO A 372 -9.86 13.91 -1.98
CA PRO A 372 -8.80 13.18 -2.69
C PRO A 372 -7.50 13.99 -2.81
N ASP A 373 -7.60 15.33 -2.76
CA ASP A 373 -6.46 16.24 -2.78
C ASP A 373 -5.59 16.13 -1.52
N ILE A 374 -6.21 16.05 -0.34
CA ILE A 374 -5.51 15.89 0.94
C ILE A 374 -4.98 14.46 1.08
N LEU A 375 -5.80 13.44 0.75
CA LEU A 375 -5.38 12.04 0.86
C LEU A 375 -4.13 11.74 0.02
N LYS A 376 -3.99 12.38 -1.16
CA LYS A 376 -2.77 12.32 -1.98
C LYS A 376 -1.53 12.87 -1.27
N LEU A 377 -1.68 13.97 -0.51
CA LEU A 377 -0.57 14.55 0.25
C LEU A 377 -0.14 13.64 1.40
N VAL A 378 -1.11 13.06 2.12
CA VAL A 378 -0.85 12.08 3.19
C VAL A 378 -0.14 10.85 2.63
N LEU A 379 -0.63 10.31 1.51
CA LEU A 379 -0.02 9.18 0.82
C LEU A 379 1.42 9.47 0.39
N GLY A 380 1.70 10.65 -0.16
CA GLY A 380 3.06 11.07 -0.52
C GLY A 380 3.99 11.11 0.70
N GLY A 381 3.51 11.58 1.84
CA GLY A 381 4.25 11.54 3.11
C GLY A 381 4.55 10.11 3.57
N MET A 382 3.58 9.20 3.47
CA MET A 382 3.77 7.79 3.80
C MET A 382 4.78 7.09 2.88
N GLN A 383 4.75 7.39 1.58
CA GLN A 383 5.65 6.78 0.59
C GLN A 383 7.10 7.25 0.78
N ASN A 384 7.31 8.56 0.98
CA ASN A 384 8.63 9.13 1.19
C ASN A 384 9.30 8.64 2.47
N TYR A 385 8.50 8.33 3.50
CA TYR A 385 8.97 7.91 4.82
C TYR A 385 8.39 6.57 5.26
N SER A 386 8.42 5.57 4.37
CA SER A 386 7.92 4.21 4.63
C SER A 386 8.56 3.55 5.86
N LYS A 387 9.83 3.88 6.13
CA LYS A 387 10.62 3.37 7.27
C LYS A 387 10.54 4.23 8.54
N SER A 388 9.83 5.36 8.52
CA SER A 388 9.66 6.19 9.71
C SER A 388 8.39 5.82 10.47
N LEU A 389 8.53 5.20 11.64
CA LEU A 389 7.41 4.88 12.51
C LEU A 389 6.57 6.12 12.85
N HIS A 390 7.22 7.25 13.15
CA HIS A 390 6.55 8.47 13.56
C HIS A 390 5.65 9.05 12.45
N VAL A 391 6.13 9.03 11.20
CA VAL A 391 5.32 9.48 10.06
C VAL A 391 4.18 8.50 9.80
N GLN A 392 4.45 7.20 9.73
CA GLN A 392 3.41 6.19 9.46
C GLN A 392 2.30 6.21 10.52
N LEU A 393 2.65 6.42 11.79
CA LEU A 393 1.69 6.44 12.90
C LEU A 393 0.65 7.54 12.73
N VAL A 394 1.09 8.77 12.44
CA VAL A 394 0.18 9.92 12.30
C VAL A 394 -0.52 9.91 10.94
N ALA A 395 0.21 9.55 9.88
CA ALA A 395 -0.35 9.49 8.53
C ALA A 395 -1.47 8.44 8.42
N SER A 396 -1.29 7.24 8.98
CA SER A 396 -2.33 6.21 8.99
C SER A 396 -3.61 6.64 9.72
N ALA A 397 -3.49 7.44 10.78
CA ALA A 397 -4.64 8.03 11.46
C ALA A 397 -5.37 9.05 10.57
N CYS A 398 -4.61 9.90 9.85
CA CYS A 398 -5.18 10.81 8.85
C CYS A 398 -5.89 10.03 7.73
N VAL A 399 -5.27 8.96 7.23
CA VAL A 399 -5.87 8.09 6.21
C VAL A 399 -7.20 7.53 6.70
N PHE A 400 -7.25 6.99 7.92
CA PHE A 400 -8.49 6.48 8.50
C PHE A 400 -9.57 7.56 8.51
N ASN A 401 -9.29 8.75 9.04
CA ASN A 401 -10.27 9.84 9.08
C ASN A 401 -10.75 10.24 7.66
N LEU A 402 -9.86 10.25 6.68
CA LEU A 402 -10.15 10.60 5.28
C LEU A 402 -10.84 9.48 4.48
N THR A 403 -10.93 8.27 5.02
CA THR A 403 -11.50 7.08 4.35
C THR A 403 -12.61 6.40 5.16
N ASN A 404 -13.01 6.98 6.29
CA ASN A 404 -14.04 6.42 7.15
C ASN A 404 -15.45 6.59 6.54
N GLN A 405 -16.30 5.57 6.65
CA GLN A 405 -17.71 5.59 6.22
C GLN A 405 -17.90 6.07 4.76
N ASP A 406 -18.82 7.00 4.53
CA ASP A 406 -19.23 7.51 3.21
C ASP A 406 -18.10 8.22 2.45
N MET A 407 -17.03 8.61 3.14
CA MET A 407 -15.86 9.25 2.54
C MET A 407 -15.18 8.35 1.51
N ALA A 408 -15.08 7.05 1.79
CA ALA A 408 -14.49 6.08 0.87
C ALA A 408 -15.33 5.90 -0.41
N VAL A 409 -16.66 6.02 -0.32
CA VAL A 409 -17.58 5.85 -1.46
C VAL A 409 -17.32 6.89 -2.55
N GLY A 410 -17.00 8.13 -2.17
CA GLY A 410 -16.67 9.20 -3.11
C GLY A 410 -15.22 9.19 -3.61
N MET A 411 -14.33 8.35 -3.06
CA MET A 411 -12.91 8.38 -3.39
C MET A 411 -12.60 7.64 -4.70
N PRO A 412 -11.64 8.15 -5.51
CA PRO A 412 -11.17 7.41 -6.68
C PRO A 412 -10.56 6.06 -6.30
N HIS A 413 -11.05 4.96 -6.90
CA HIS A 413 -10.55 3.61 -6.62
C HIS A 413 -9.03 3.45 -6.76
N PRO A 414 -8.34 4.05 -7.76
CA PRO A 414 -6.88 3.96 -7.85
C PRO A 414 -6.16 4.59 -6.64
N LEU A 415 -6.73 5.66 -6.07
CA LEU A 415 -6.17 6.30 -4.88
C LEU A 415 -6.37 5.42 -3.66
N LEU A 416 -7.56 4.83 -3.48
CA LEU A 416 -7.80 3.86 -2.40
C LEU A 416 -6.91 2.62 -2.53
N SER A 417 -6.68 2.12 -3.74
CA SER A 417 -5.77 0.99 -4.00
C SER A 417 -4.34 1.31 -3.55
N ALA A 418 -3.83 2.50 -3.91
CA ALA A 418 -2.50 2.95 -3.47
C ALA A 418 -2.41 3.15 -1.95
N VAL A 419 -3.49 3.65 -1.33
CA VAL A 419 -3.60 3.77 0.13
C VAL A 419 -3.56 2.39 0.80
N VAL A 420 -4.35 1.43 0.33
CA VAL A 420 -4.36 0.06 0.89
C VAL A 420 -2.98 -0.57 0.76
N HIS A 421 -2.32 -0.42 -0.39
CA HIS A 421 -0.96 -0.92 -0.57
C HIS A 421 0.00 -0.32 0.48
N GLN A 422 -0.06 0.99 0.71
CA GLN A 422 0.81 1.67 1.66
C GLN A 422 0.48 1.33 3.13
N VAL A 423 -0.79 1.12 3.45
CA VAL A 423 -1.25 0.65 4.78
C VAL A 423 -0.73 -0.76 5.05
N LEU A 424 -0.83 -1.68 4.08
CA LEU A 424 -0.26 -3.02 4.21
C LEU A 424 1.26 -2.98 4.36
N GLU A 425 1.95 -2.11 3.64
CA GLU A 425 3.40 -1.92 3.76
C GLU A 425 3.81 -1.38 5.14
N ALA A 426 3.03 -0.46 5.70
CA ALA A 426 3.22 0.03 7.07
C ALA A 426 3.02 -1.11 8.09
N MET A 427 2.02 -1.97 7.89
CA MET A 427 1.81 -3.13 8.77
C MET A 427 2.99 -4.12 8.68
N ARG A 428 3.56 -4.36 7.49
CA ARG A 428 4.77 -5.21 7.30
C ARG A 428 6.00 -4.62 7.98
N SER A 429 6.17 -3.31 7.86
CA SER A 429 7.36 -2.62 8.36
C SER A 429 7.40 -2.52 9.88
N PHE A 430 6.24 -2.48 10.54
CA PHE A 430 6.15 -2.31 12.00
C PHE A 430 5.16 -3.30 12.65
N PRO A 431 5.42 -4.62 12.58
CA PRO A 431 4.49 -5.66 13.03
C PRO A 431 4.23 -5.61 14.55
N SER A 432 5.19 -5.14 15.34
CA SER A 432 5.10 -5.06 16.80
C SER A 432 4.44 -3.77 17.32
N HIS A 433 4.13 -2.80 16.45
CA HIS A 433 3.65 -1.49 16.88
C HIS A 433 2.11 -1.43 16.92
N GLN A 434 1.52 -1.77 18.07
CA GLN A 434 0.08 -1.94 18.25
C GLN A 434 -0.78 -0.78 17.76
N GLN A 435 -0.43 0.47 18.07
CA GLN A 435 -1.24 1.62 17.65
C GLN A 435 -1.23 1.84 16.12
N LEU A 436 -0.12 1.50 15.45
CA LEU A 436 -0.06 1.60 13.98
C LEU A 436 -0.92 0.49 13.36
N GLN A 437 -0.80 -0.73 13.88
CA GLN A 437 -1.61 -1.86 13.45
C GLN A 437 -3.10 -1.58 13.62
N LYS A 438 -3.51 -0.98 14.74
CA LYS A 438 -4.87 -0.49 14.97
C LYS A 438 -5.34 0.49 13.90
N ASN A 439 -4.55 1.53 13.60
CA ASN A 439 -4.91 2.50 12.57
C ASN A 439 -5.07 1.84 11.20
N CYS A 440 -4.17 0.91 10.86
CA CYS A 440 -4.21 0.19 9.59
C CYS A 440 -5.45 -0.72 9.49
N LEU A 441 -5.78 -1.46 10.54
CA LEU A 441 -6.98 -2.30 10.60
C LEU A 441 -8.25 -1.44 10.52
N LEU A 442 -8.28 -0.26 11.13
CA LEU A 442 -9.40 0.67 11.03
C LEU A 442 -9.66 1.09 9.57
N VAL A 443 -8.61 1.35 8.79
CA VAL A 443 -8.73 1.63 7.35
C VAL A 443 -9.27 0.40 6.61
N LEU A 444 -8.71 -0.79 6.87
CA LEU A 444 -9.13 -2.03 6.22
C LEU A 444 -10.55 -2.46 6.58
N CYS A 445 -11.13 -2.02 7.70
CA CYS A 445 -12.52 -2.29 8.08
C CYS A 445 -13.56 -1.55 7.23
N SER A 446 -13.14 -0.71 6.27
CA SER A 446 -14.07 -0.06 5.35
C SER A 446 -14.66 -1.06 4.36
N ASP A 447 -16.00 -1.19 4.36
CA ASP A 447 -16.73 -2.09 3.46
C ASP A 447 -16.45 -1.75 1.99
N THR A 448 -16.50 -0.47 1.62
CA THR A 448 -16.16 0.00 0.26
C THR A 448 -14.77 -0.47 -0.17
N ILE A 449 -13.79 -0.40 0.73
CA ILE A 449 -12.41 -0.83 0.45
C ILE A 449 -12.37 -2.34 0.22
N LEU A 450 -12.89 -3.15 1.15
CA LEU A 450 -12.81 -4.60 1.04
C LEU A 450 -13.63 -5.15 -0.13
N GLN A 451 -14.77 -4.51 -0.42
CA GLN A 451 -15.73 -4.97 -1.41
C GLN A 451 -15.33 -4.55 -2.83
N ASP A 452 -15.08 -3.26 -3.06
CA ASP A 452 -15.10 -2.66 -4.40
C ASP A 452 -13.72 -2.23 -4.91
N VAL A 453 -12.76 -1.98 -4.01
CA VAL A 453 -11.43 -1.50 -4.40
C VAL A 453 -10.56 -2.67 -4.89
N PRO A 454 -9.86 -2.54 -6.02
CA PRO A 454 -8.90 -3.54 -6.47
C PRO A 454 -7.59 -3.42 -5.68
N PHE A 455 -7.20 -4.48 -4.98
CA PHE A 455 -5.90 -4.63 -4.32
C PHE A 455 -5.58 -6.12 -4.14
N ASP A 456 -4.36 -6.42 -3.70
CA ASP A 456 -3.93 -7.79 -3.39
C ASP A 456 -4.60 -8.30 -2.10
N ARG A 457 -5.78 -8.91 -2.26
CA ARG A 457 -6.58 -9.46 -1.16
C ARG A 457 -5.90 -10.65 -0.48
N PHE A 458 -5.10 -11.42 -1.22
CA PHE A 458 -4.41 -12.58 -0.67
C PHE A 458 -3.30 -12.15 0.28
N GLU A 459 -2.47 -11.20 -0.14
CA GLU A 459 -1.44 -10.63 0.72
C GLU A 459 -2.03 -9.91 1.93
N ALA A 460 -3.14 -9.19 1.76
CA ALA A 460 -3.86 -8.59 2.88
C ALA A 460 -4.36 -9.63 3.88
N ALA A 461 -5.00 -10.70 3.41
CA ALA A 461 -5.52 -11.77 4.26
C ALA A 461 -4.39 -12.45 5.05
N LYS A 462 -3.30 -12.81 4.39
CA LYS A 462 -2.11 -13.41 5.01
C LYS A 462 -1.52 -12.50 6.10
N LEU A 463 -1.45 -11.20 5.83
CA LEU A 463 -0.88 -10.24 6.76
C LEU A 463 -1.75 -10.04 8.00
N VAL A 464 -3.06 -9.89 7.82
CA VAL A 464 -4.01 -9.73 8.95
C VAL A 464 -4.10 -11.01 9.79
N MET A 465 -4.05 -12.19 9.15
CA MET A 465 -3.97 -13.48 9.84
C MET A 465 -2.69 -13.62 10.67
N ASN A 466 -1.54 -13.27 10.09
CA ASN A 466 -0.28 -13.27 10.83
C ASN A 466 -0.31 -12.28 11.99
N TRP A 467 -0.96 -11.13 11.85
CA TRP A 467 -1.11 -10.18 12.93
C TRP A 467 -1.99 -10.73 14.08
N LEU A 468 -3.05 -11.47 13.75
CA LEU A 468 -3.93 -12.12 14.74
C LEU A 468 -3.16 -13.02 15.72
N SER A 469 -1.99 -13.54 15.30
CA SER A 469 -1.23 -14.60 15.96
C SER A 469 -0.51 -14.31 17.27
N GLY A 470 -0.65 -13.11 17.84
CA GLY A 470 0.12 -12.73 19.04
C GLY A 470 -0.52 -11.66 19.92
N HIS A 471 -1.81 -11.36 19.72
CA HIS A 471 -2.44 -10.17 20.31
C HIS A 471 -3.66 -10.51 21.18
N VAL A 472 -3.75 -9.81 22.33
CA VAL A 472 -4.76 -10.06 23.38
C VAL A 472 -5.92 -9.03 23.33
N ASP A 473 -5.80 -7.98 22.52
CA ASP A 473 -6.82 -6.93 22.43
C ASP A 473 -8.09 -7.44 21.73
N ARG A 474 -9.19 -7.51 22.49
CA ARG A 474 -10.50 -8.01 22.02
C ARG A 474 -11.11 -7.18 20.89
N THR A 475 -10.89 -5.87 20.90
CA THR A 475 -11.45 -4.95 19.88
C THR A 475 -10.72 -5.16 18.56
N LEU A 476 -9.40 -5.21 18.61
CA LEU A 476 -8.58 -5.43 17.41
C LEU A 476 -8.75 -6.85 16.87
N GLN A 477 -8.89 -7.84 17.75
CA GLN A 477 -9.23 -9.20 17.34
C GLN A 477 -10.56 -9.23 16.56
N ARG A 478 -11.61 -8.56 17.06
CA ARG A 478 -12.89 -8.45 16.35
C ARG A 478 -12.72 -7.82 14.97
N MET A 479 -11.96 -6.74 14.86
CA MET A 479 -11.70 -6.06 13.58
C MET A 479 -10.95 -6.96 12.60
N ALA A 480 -9.87 -7.59 13.05
CA ALA A 480 -9.05 -8.47 12.22
C ALA A 480 -9.88 -9.64 11.67
N VAL A 481 -10.66 -10.32 12.53
CA VAL A 481 -11.51 -11.44 12.12
C VAL A 481 -12.62 -10.98 11.17
N ALA A 482 -13.18 -9.78 11.36
CA ALA A 482 -14.15 -9.22 10.42
C ALA A 482 -13.53 -9.01 9.03
N VAL A 483 -12.34 -8.38 8.95
CA VAL A 483 -11.60 -8.19 7.70
C VAL A 483 -11.28 -9.52 7.03
N ILE A 484 -10.77 -10.49 7.80
CA ILE A 484 -10.47 -11.84 7.30
C ILE A 484 -11.72 -12.51 6.72
N SER A 485 -12.86 -12.44 7.41
CA SER A 485 -14.10 -13.10 6.97
C SER A 485 -14.57 -12.61 5.59
N ILE A 486 -14.35 -11.33 5.29
CA ILE A 486 -14.69 -10.74 3.98
C ILE A 486 -13.62 -11.08 2.94
N LEU A 487 -12.34 -10.98 3.30
CA LEU A 487 -11.24 -11.23 2.36
C LEU A 487 -11.24 -12.67 1.86
N VAL A 488 -11.35 -13.65 2.76
CA VAL A 488 -11.34 -15.09 2.42
C VAL A 488 -12.49 -15.43 1.47
N ALA A 489 -13.69 -14.89 1.71
CA ALA A 489 -14.84 -15.13 0.83
C ALA A 489 -14.59 -14.67 -0.63
N LYS A 490 -13.69 -13.70 -0.84
CA LYS A 490 -13.34 -13.16 -2.17
C LYS A 490 -12.08 -13.77 -2.79
N LEU A 491 -11.39 -14.68 -2.10
CA LEU A 491 -10.22 -15.34 -2.66
C LEU A 491 -10.61 -16.37 -3.72
N SER A 492 -9.67 -16.62 -4.65
CA SER A 492 -9.74 -17.76 -5.56
C SER A 492 -9.47 -19.06 -4.81
N THR A 493 -9.95 -20.20 -5.32
CA THR A 493 -9.75 -21.52 -4.70
C THR A 493 -8.26 -21.83 -4.47
N GLU A 494 -7.38 -21.44 -5.40
CA GLU A 494 -5.92 -21.63 -5.24
C GLU A 494 -5.37 -20.82 -4.05
N GLN A 495 -5.78 -19.55 -3.92
CA GLN A 495 -5.36 -18.67 -2.84
C GLN A 495 -5.93 -19.12 -1.48
N THR A 496 -7.20 -19.52 -1.44
CA THR A 496 -7.83 -20.11 -0.24
C THR A 496 -7.10 -21.38 0.18
N THR A 497 -6.74 -22.24 -0.78
CA THR A 497 -5.95 -23.46 -0.50
C THR A 497 -4.58 -23.15 0.09
N GLN A 498 -3.87 -22.16 -0.47
CA GLN A 498 -2.58 -21.73 0.07
C GLN A 498 -2.69 -21.16 1.49
N LEU A 499 -3.75 -20.40 1.77
CA LEU A 499 -3.99 -19.82 3.11
C LEU A 499 -4.43 -20.89 4.12
N GLY A 500 -5.33 -21.79 3.73
CA GLY A 500 -5.84 -22.88 4.57
C GLY A 500 -4.82 -24.02 4.81
N ALA A 501 -3.74 -24.06 4.04
CA ALA A 501 -2.62 -24.97 4.27
C ALA A 501 -1.80 -24.62 5.52
N ASP A 502 -1.98 -23.44 6.12
CA ASP A 502 -1.35 -23.10 7.39
C ASP A 502 -2.23 -23.57 8.58
N ILE A 503 -1.81 -24.66 9.23
CA ILE A 503 -2.52 -25.22 10.39
C ILE A 503 -2.61 -24.22 11.57
N PHE A 504 -1.68 -23.27 11.66
CA PHE A 504 -1.67 -22.29 12.75
C PHE A 504 -2.82 -21.29 12.62
N ILE A 505 -3.17 -20.92 11.39
CA ILE A 505 -4.34 -20.09 11.09
C ILE A 505 -5.62 -20.79 11.56
N MET A 506 -5.76 -22.07 11.22
CA MET A 506 -6.90 -22.89 11.60
C MET A 506 -7.05 -22.95 13.13
N LYS A 507 -5.95 -23.25 13.82
CA LYS A 507 -5.89 -23.31 15.28
C LYS A 507 -6.30 -21.99 15.96
N GLN A 508 -5.95 -20.85 15.36
CA GLN A 508 -6.29 -19.54 15.92
C GLN A 508 -7.78 -19.22 15.80
N LEU A 509 -8.35 -19.39 14.61
CA LEU A 509 -9.78 -19.13 14.40
C LEU A 509 -10.62 -20.06 15.28
N LEU A 510 -10.24 -21.34 15.41
CA LEU A 510 -10.87 -22.27 16.34
C LEU A 510 -10.71 -21.85 17.80
N GLY A 511 -9.53 -21.38 18.21
CA GLY A 511 -9.32 -20.85 19.56
C GLY A 511 -10.22 -19.64 19.86
N ILE A 512 -10.50 -18.79 18.87
CA ILE A 512 -11.46 -17.68 19.00
C ILE A 512 -12.88 -18.21 19.15
N VAL A 513 -13.29 -19.19 18.32
CA VAL A 513 -14.60 -19.84 18.43
C VAL A 513 -14.78 -20.45 19.82
N GLN A 514 -13.81 -21.21 20.31
CA GLN A 514 -13.84 -21.81 21.64
C GLN A 514 -13.96 -20.75 22.75
N GLN A 515 -13.11 -19.72 22.70
CA GLN A 515 -13.15 -18.63 23.67
C GLN A 515 -14.52 -17.95 23.73
N LYS A 516 -15.16 -17.73 22.57
CA LYS A 516 -16.46 -17.07 22.47
C LYS A 516 -17.61 -18.00 22.82
N ALA A 517 -17.53 -19.28 22.45
CA ALA A 517 -18.50 -20.29 22.82
C ALA A 517 -18.58 -20.47 24.35
N MET A 518 -17.44 -20.58 25.02
CA MET A 518 -17.34 -20.67 26.48
C MET A 518 -17.93 -19.45 27.21
N ALA A 519 -17.95 -18.27 26.57
CA ALA A 519 -18.56 -17.08 27.16
C ALA A 519 -20.10 -17.12 27.11
N GLY A 520 -20.70 -17.98 26.29
CA GLY A 520 -22.15 -18.16 26.17
C GLY A 520 -22.90 -16.95 25.62
N VAL A 521 -22.22 -16.02 24.94
CA VAL A 521 -22.82 -14.80 24.38
C VAL A 521 -22.61 -14.76 22.88
N VAL A 522 -23.71 -14.64 22.14
CA VAL A 522 -23.68 -14.39 20.69
C VAL A 522 -23.10 -13.00 20.43
N ASP A 523 -21.88 -12.96 19.89
CA ASP A 523 -21.26 -11.72 19.42
C ASP A 523 -20.90 -11.79 17.93
N SER A 524 -20.64 -10.63 17.33
CA SER A 524 -20.23 -10.56 15.91
C SER A 524 -18.90 -11.26 15.66
N THR A 525 -18.01 -11.31 16.66
CA THR A 525 -16.68 -11.92 16.52
C THR A 525 -16.80 -13.42 16.26
N LEU A 526 -17.67 -14.12 16.99
CA LEU A 526 -18.01 -15.51 16.77
C LEU A 526 -18.56 -15.71 15.36
N LYS A 527 -19.54 -14.89 14.94
CA LYS A 527 -20.12 -14.98 13.59
C LYS A 527 -19.08 -14.79 12.49
N PHE A 528 -18.15 -13.85 12.64
CA PHE A 528 -17.07 -13.63 11.67
C PHE A 528 -16.06 -14.79 11.66
N ALA A 529 -15.68 -15.32 12.83
CA ALA A 529 -14.75 -16.45 12.92
C ALA A 529 -15.34 -17.71 12.25
N LEU A 530 -16.62 -18.01 12.53
CA LEU A 530 -17.34 -19.09 11.87
C LEU A 530 -17.42 -18.90 10.35
N SER A 531 -17.68 -17.66 9.90
CA SER A 531 -17.75 -17.35 8.46
C SER A 531 -16.37 -17.49 7.78
N ALA A 532 -15.29 -17.08 8.46
CA ALA A 532 -13.94 -17.24 7.94
C ALA A 532 -13.56 -18.72 7.82
N LEU A 533 -13.84 -19.53 8.85
CA LEU A 533 -13.59 -20.97 8.83
C LEU A 533 -14.38 -21.67 7.72
N TRP A 534 -15.67 -21.35 7.57
CA TRP A 534 -16.50 -21.91 6.51
C TRP A 534 -15.94 -21.60 5.12
N ASN A 535 -15.56 -20.34 4.85
CA ASN A 535 -14.96 -19.99 3.56
C ASN A 535 -13.54 -20.55 3.34
N LEU A 536 -12.77 -20.82 4.41
CA LEU A 536 -11.44 -21.44 4.31
C LEU A 536 -11.49 -22.92 3.96
N THR A 537 -12.57 -23.61 4.31
CA THR A 537 -12.76 -25.04 4.07
C THR A 537 -13.47 -25.33 2.76
N ASP A 538 -14.12 -24.33 2.16
CA ASP A 538 -14.78 -24.39 0.86
C ASP A 538 -13.81 -24.86 -0.24
N GLU A 539 -14.14 -25.98 -0.88
CA GLU A 539 -13.33 -26.67 -1.90
C GLU A 539 -11.83 -26.86 -1.53
N THR A 540 -11.52 -26.94 -0.23
CA THR A 540 -10.14 -26.95 0.27
C THR A 540 -9.90 -28.15 1.22
N PRO A 541 -9.60 -29.36 0.67
CA PRO A 541 -9.44 -30.58 1.48
C PRO A 541 -8.34 -30.51 2.54
N THR A 542 -7.27 -29.75 2.29
CA THR A 542 -6.18 -29.54 3.25
C THR A 542 -6.65 -28.76 4.48
N ALA A 543 -7.45 -27.71 4.29
CA ALA A 543 -8.02 -26.92 5.37
C ALA A 543 -9.03 -27.75 6.19
N SER A 544 -9.90 -28.51 5.52
CA SER A 544 -10.84 -29.43 6.19
C SER A 544 -10.11 -30.48 7.05
N ARG A 545 -8.97 -31.00 6.56
CA ARG A 545 -8.12 -31.91 7.34
C ARG A 545 -7.49 -31.22 8.55
N HIS A 546 -6.96 -30.00 8.39
CA HIS A 546 -6.40 -29.24 9.51
C HIS A 546 -7.45 -28.88 10.56
N PHE A 547 -8.68 -28.62 10.13
CA PHE A 547 -9.81 -28.36 11.02
C PHE A 547 -10.04 -29.56 11.97
N ILE A 548 -10.10 -30.78 11.43
CA ILE A 548 -10.26 -32.01 12.21
C ILE A 548 -9.06 -32.22 13.14
N GLN A 549 -7.84 -32.07 12.63
CA GLN A 549 -6.60 -32.20 13.43
C GLN A 549 -6.52 -31.22 14.60
N CYS A 550 -7.26 -30.11 14.54
CA CYS A 550 -7.34 -29.10 15.58
C CYS A 550 -8.54 -29.30 16.53
N GLN A 551 -9.15 -30.50 16.57
CA GLN A 551 -10.33 -30.83 17.40
C GLN A 551 -11.54 -29.95 17.08
N GLY A 552 -11.71 -29.62 15.80
CA GLY A 552 -12.80 -28.76 15.36
C GLY A 552 -14.17 -29.42 15.43
N LEU A 553 -14.26 -30.75 15.22
CA LEU A 553 -15.54 -31.47 15.22
C LEU A 553 -16.18 -31.43 16.60
N GLU A 554 -15.42 -31.77 17.64
CA GLU A 554 -15.86 -31.76 19.03
C GLU A 554 -16.29 -30.35 19.46
N LEU A 555 -15.51 -29.33 19.09
CA LEU A 555 -15.87 -27.94 19.36
C LEU A 555 -17.18 -27.55 18.66
N TYR A 556 -17.42 -28.01 17.42
CA TYR A 556 -18.65 -27.66 16.72
C TYR A 556 -19.89 -28.37 17.21
N GLU A 557 -19.76 -29.60 17.72
CA GLU A 557 -20.83 -30.26 18.46
C GLU A 557 -21.23 -29.43 19.69
N GLU A 558 -20.26 -29.03 20.52
CA GLU A 558 -20.50 -28.17 21.69
C GLU A 558 -21.16 -26.83 21.30
N VAL A 559 -20.74 -26.23 20.17
CA VAL A 559 -21.34 -24.98 19.67
C VAL A 559 -22.78 -25.18 19.21
N LEU A 560 -23.10 -26.28 18.52
CA LEU A 560 -24.47 -26.58 18.10
C LEU A 560 -25.40 -26.79 19.30
N GLU A 561 -24.92 -27.45 20.34
CA GLU A 561 -25.66 -27.63 21.60
C GLU A 561 -25.87 -26.30 22.33
N THR A 562 -24.79 -25.53 22.51
CA THR A 562 -24.80 -24.26 23.23
C THR A 562 -25.70 -23.21 22.55
N TYR A 563 -25.70 -23.19 21.21
CA TYR A 563 -26.41 -22.20 20.40
C TYR A 563 -27.58 -22.81 19.60
N SER A 564 -28.30 -23.74 20.23
CA SER A 564 -29.41 -24.49 19.62
C SER A 564 -30.59 -23.65 19.13
N SER A 565 -30.78 -22.43 19.64
CA SER A 565 -31.81 -21.48 19.20
C SER A 565 -31.32 -20.42 18.21
N GLU A 566 -30.04 -20.44 17.83
CA GLU A 566 -29.41 -19.38 17.03
C GLU A 566 -29.13 -19.85 15.60
N SER A 567 -30.14 -19.78 14.73
CA SER A 567 -30.07 -20.29 13.35
C SER A 567 -28.90 -19.72 12.54
N SER A 568 -28.54 -18.46 12.75
CA SER A 568 -27.39 -17.83 12.08
C SER A 568 -26.04 -18.45 12.45
N ILE A 569 -25.91 -19.05 13.65
CA ILE A 569 -24.70 -19.77 14.09
C ILE A 569 -24.75 -21.19 13.54
N GLN A 570 -25.88 -21.87 13.75
CA GLN A 570 -26.10 -23.24 13.27
C GLN A 570 -25.82 -23.37 11.76
N GLN A 571 -26.31 -22.43 10.94
CA GLN A 571 -26.05 -22.42 9.50
C GLN A 571 -24.55 -22.36 9.16
N LYS A 572 -23.75 -21.60 9.91
CA LYS A 572 -22.30 -21.46 9.63
C LYS A 572 -21.53 -22.69 10.07
N VAL A 573 -21.92 -23.28 11.20
CA VAL A 573 -21.33 -24.53 11.69
C VAL A 573 -21.65 -25.66 10.71
N LEU A 574 -22.92 -25.86 10.39
CA LEU A 574 -23.36 -26.89 9.45
C LEU A 574 -22.83 -26.65 8.03
N GLY A 575 -22.67 -25.39 7.61
CA GLY A 575 -22.05 -25.04 6.33
C GLY A 575 -20.61 -25.54 6.23
N LEU A 576 -19.81 -25.36 7.28
CA LEU A 576 -18.47 -25.94 7.32
C LEU A 576 -18.49 -27.47 7.39
N LEU A 577 -19.34 -28.06 8.23
CA LEU A 577 -19.47 -29.52 8.32
C LEU A 577 -19.86 -30.14 6.97
N ASN A 578 -20.71 -29.45 6.20
CA ASN A 578 -21.06 -29.86 4.84
C ASN A 578 -19.82 -29.88 3.93
N ASN A 579 -18.98 -28.84 3.98
CA ASN A 579 -17.72 -28.80 3.22
C ASN A 579 -16.76 -29.93 3.62
N ILE A 580 -16.77 -30.38 4.88
CA ILE A 580 -15.98 -31.55 5.29
C ILE A 580 -16.59 -32.84 4.75
N ALA A 581 -17.92 -32.99 4.81
CA ALA A 581 -18.63 -34.17 4.30
C ALA A 581 -18.46 -34.35 2.78
N GLU A 582 -18.24 -33.27 2.04
CA GLU A 582 -17.88 -33.29 0.61
C GLU A 582 -16.52 -33.96 0.33
N VAL A 583 -15.59 -33.96 1.29
CA VAL A 583 -14.26 -34.54 1.14
C VAL A 583 -14.29 -36.03 1.49
N GLU A 584 -14.34 -36.88 0.47
CA GLU A 584 -14.46 -38.34 0.61
C GLU A 584 -13.49 -38.97 1.63
N GLU A 585 -12.25 -38.49 1.67
CA GLU A 585 -11.19 -39.03 2.55
C GLU A 585 -11.42 -38.72 4.04
N LEU A 586 -12.23 -37.70 4.35
CA LEU A 586 -12.50 -37.23 5.72
C LEU A 586 -13.87 -37.70 6.24
N GLN A 587 -14.70 -38.32 5.40
CA GLN A 587 -16.03 -38.79 5.78
C GLN A 587 -15.96 -39.79 6.95
N ALA A 588 -14.92 -40.63 7.00
CA ALA A 588 -14.72 -41.59 8.08
C ALA A 588 -14.54 -40.92 9.46
N ASP A 589 -13.90 -39.75 9.51
CA ASP A 589 -13.73 -38.98 10.75
C ASP A 589 -15.06 -38.42 11.27
N MET A 590 -16.04 -38.18 10.38
CA MET A 590 -17.38 -37.69 10.71
C MET A 590 -18.38 -38.80 11.09
N MET A 591 -18.01 -40.07 11.00
CA MET A 591 -18.89 -41.20 11.34
C MET A 591 -18.99 -41.39 12.86
N GLN A 592 -19.50 -40.37 13.55
CA GLN A 592 -19.84 -40.38 14.97
C GLN A 592 -21.36 -40.44 15.12
N GLU A 593 -21.86 -41.41 15.89
CA GLU A 593 -23.30 -41.64 16.08
C GLU A 593 -23.98 -40.41 16.70
N ASP A 594 -23.41 -39.89 17.79
CA ASP A 594 -23.93 -38.70 18.51
C ASP A 594 -24.03 -37.46 17.59
N LEU A 595 -23.00 -37.21 16.77
CA LEU A 595 -22.99 -36.12 15.79
C LEU A 595 -24.13 -36.27 14.79
N LEU A 596 -24.27 -37.46 14.19
CA LEU A 596 -25.27 -37.70 13.15
C LEU A 596 -26.68 -37.65 13.71
N GLU A 597 -26.91 -38.20 14.91
CA GLU A 597 -28.19 -38.07 15.60
C GLU A 597 -28.55 -36.60 15.84
N HIS A 598 -27.61 -35.79 16.33
CA HIS A 598 -27.82 -34.35 16.50
C HIS A 598 -28.13 -33.66 15.16
N VAL A 599 -27.36 -33.91 14.10
CA VAL A 599 -27.61 -33.32 12.76
C VAL A 599 -28.99 -33.74 12.22
N VAL A 600 -29.43 -34.98 12.47
CA VAL A 600 -30.78 -35.44 12.10
C VAL A 600 -31.86 -34.62 12.82
N THR A 601 -31.69 -34.29 14.10
CA THR A 601 -32.67 -33.44 14.82
C THR A 601 -32.81 -32.03 14.20
N LEU A 602 -31.78 -31.57 13.48
CA LEU A 602 -31.77 -30.28 12.78
C LEU A 602 -32.37 -30.33 11.38
N LEU A 603 -32.78 -31.50 10.87
CA LEU A 603 -33.47 -31.61 9.56
C LEU A 603 -34.89 -31.05 9.59
N GLN A 604 -35.60 -31.21 10.71
CA GLN A 604 -37.00 -30.85 10.80
C GLN A 604 -37.41 -30.53 12.24
N GLY A 605 -38.05 -29.39 12.45
CA GLY A 605 -38.60 -29.00 13.74
C GLY A 605 -39.41 -27.70 13.64
N PRO A 606 -40.32 -27.42 14.59
CA PRO A 606 -41.22 -26.26 14.52
C PRO A 606 -40.51 -24.90 14.60
N GLN A 607 -39.26 -24.87 15.06
CA GLN A 607 -38.43 -23.66 15.16
C GLN A 607 -37.18 -23.70 14.28
N VAL A 608 -37.04 -24.73 13.43
CA VAL A 608 -35.85 -24.88 12.58
C VAL A 608 -36.08 -24.12 11.28
N GLU A 609 -35.22 -23.12 11.02
CA GLU A 609 -35.23 -22.41 9.74
C GLU A 609 -34.77 -23.32 8.59
N VAL A 610 -35.35 -23.13 7.41
CA VAL A 610 -35.00 -23.92 6.19
C VAL A 610 -33.49 -23.91 5.91
N GLY A 611 -32.80 -22.80 6.17
CA GLY A 611 -31.35 -22.74 6.00
C GLY A 611 -30.56 -23.67 6.91
N VAL A 612 -31.02 -23.90 8.14
CA VAL A 612 -30.40 -24.89 9.05
C VAL A 612 -30.65 -26.30 8.51
N SER A 613 -31.91 -26.61 8.18
CA SER A 613 -32.29 -27.90 7.61
C SER A 613 -31.55 -28.22 6.32
N TYR A 614 -31.31 -27.21 5.48
CA TYR A 614 -30.57 -27.33 4.23
C TYR A 614 -29.15 -27.82 4.43
N PHE A 615 -28.39 -27.17 5.32
CA PHE A 615 -27.00 -27.55 5.58
C PHE A 615 -26.90 -28.87 6.35
N ALA A 616 -27.81 -29.13 7.30
CA ALA A 616 -27.92 -30.44 7.95
C ALA A 616 -28.17 -31.55 6.92
N GLY A 617 -29.08 -31.30 5.97
CA GLY A 617 -29.37 -32.21 4.88
C GLY A 617 -28.17 -32.48 3.97
N GLY A 618 -27.32 -31.47 3.73
CA GLY A 618 -26.09 -31.63 2.94
C GLY A 618 -25.08 -32.57 3.60
N VAL A 619 -24.81 -32.35 4.89
CA VAL A 619 -23.95 -33.24 5.70
C VAL A 619 -24.43 -34.68 5.58
N LEU A 620 -25.73 -34.91 5.81
CA LEU A 620 -26.33 -36.25 5.78
C LEU A 620 -26.35 -36.85 4.37
N ALA A 621 -26.64 -36.06 3.34
CA ALA A 621 -26.66 -36.51 1.95
C ALA A 621 -25.27 -37.00 1.51
N HIS A 622 -24.22 -36.24 1.82
CA HIS A 622 -22.85 -36.61 1.49
C HIS A 622 -22.41 -37.88 2.24
N LEU A 623 -22.64 -37.97 3.55
CA LEU A 623 -22.22 -39.11 4.37
C LEU A 623 -23.00 -40.40 4.05
N THR A 624 -24.27 -40.30 3.67
CA THR A 624 -25.09 -41.49 3.35
C THR A 624 -25.00 -41.95 1.89
N SER A 625 -24.41 -41.14 1.00
CA SER A 625 -24.26 -41.44 -0.43
C SER A 625 -23.43 -42.69 -0.73
N ARG A 626 -22.48 -43.02 0.15
CA ARG A 626 -21.53 -44.13 -0.03
C ARG A 626 -21.80 -45.25 0.95
N GLN A 627 -22.48 -46.29 0.47
CA GLN A 627 -22.78 -47.46 1.30
C GLN A 627 -21.50 -48.22 1.73
N ASP A 628 -20.47 -48.24 0.89
CA ASP A 628 -19.18 -48.89 1.16
C ASP A 628 -18.35 -48.18 2.24
N ALA A 629 -18.52 -46.87 2.38
CA ALA A 629 -17.82 -46.05 3.37
C ALA A 629 -18.56 -45.95 4.71
N TRP A 630 -19.81 -46.42 4.80
CA TRP A 630 -20.64 -46.33 6.01
C TRP A 630 -20.21 -47.35 7.07
N THR A 631 -19.82 -46.87 8.25
CA THR A 631 -19.29 -47.70 9.35
C THR A 631 -20.25 -47.88 10.53
N LEU A 632 -21.33 -47.10 10.59
CA LEU A 632 -22.32 -47.12 11.68
C LEU A 632 -23.44 -48.14 11.42
N ASP A 633 -24.41 -48.20 12.35
CA ASP A 633 -25.59 -49.07 12.20
C ASP A 633 -26.33 -48.79 10.88
N GLN A 634 -26.74 -49.87 10.19
CA GLN A 634 -27.44 -49.75 8.91
C GLN A 634 -28.89 -49.29 9.08
N GLY A 635 -29.51 -49.55 10.24
CA GLY A 635 -30.82 -49.01 10.59
C GLY A 635 -30.80 -47.49 10.76
N LEU A 636 -29.72 -46.95 11.35
CA LEU A 636 -29.49 -45.50 11.41
C LEU A 636 -29.38 -44.91 9.99
N ARG A 637 -28.58 -45.51 9.10
CA ARG A 637 -28.47 -45.04 7.70
C ARG A 637 -29.82 -44.98 7.00
N GLN A 638 -30.63 -46.03 7.14
CA GLN A 638 -31.97 -46.09 6.54
C GLN A 638 -32.89 -45.00 7.10
N THR A 639 -32.84 -44.79 8.42
CA THR A 639 -33.60 -43.75 9.11
C THR A 639 -33.23 -42.36 8.60
N ILE A 640 -31.93 -42.08 8.43
CA ILE A 640 -31.45 -40.80 7.88
C ILE A 640 -31.97 -40.59 6.46
N LEU A 641 -31.89 -41.60 5.59
CA LEU A 641 -32.34 -41.49 4.20
C LEU A 641 -33.84 -41.21 4.09
N GLU A 642 -34.65 -41.86 4.92
CA GLU A 642 -36.10 -41.63 4.97
C GLU A 642 -36.44 -40.24 5.51
N GLN A 643 -35.80 -39.81 6.60
CA GLN A 643 -36.01 -38.48 7.18
C GLN A 643 -35.54 -37.36 6.25
N LEU A 644 -34.39 -37.52 5.60
CA LEU A 644 -33.86 -36.56 4.64
C LEU A 644 -34.86 -36.34 3.49
N HIS A 645 -35.35 -37.43 2.90
CA HIS A 645 -36.35 -37.34 1.82
C HIS A 645 -37.64 -36.67 2.29
N ALA A 646 -38.16 -37.06 3.46
CA ALA A 646 -39.38 -36.48 4.01
C ALA A 646 -39.23 -34.98 4.34
N ALA A 647 -38.10 -34.59 4.92
CA ALA A 647 -37.84 -33.20 5.32
C ALA A 647 -37.76 -32.26 4.11
N ILE A 648 -37.02 -32.63 3.05
CA ILE A 648 -36.82 -31.76 1.86
C ILE A 648 -38.14 -31.37 1.21
N LEU A 649 -39.13 -32.27 1.19
CA LEU A 649 -40.45 -32.00 0.62
C LEU A 649 -41.26 -30.97 1.40
N THR A 650 -40.86 -30.65 2.63
CA THR A 650 -41.52 -29.63 3.47
C THR A 650 -40.89 -28.24 3.34
N TRP A 651 -39.72 -28.12 2.69
CA TRP A 651 -38.99 -26.86 2.63
C TRP A 651 -39.62 -25.87 1.67
N ALA A 652 -39.96 -24.68 2.18
CA ALA A 652 -40.33 -23.55 1.35
C ALA A 652 -39.09 -22.89 0.74
N LEU A 653 -39.22 -22.34 -0.47
CA LEU A 653 -38.15 -21.56 -1.10
C LEU A 653 -37.93 -20.25 -0.32
N PRO A 654 -36.69 -19.98 0.16
CA PRO A 654 -36.36 -18.72 0.81
C PRO A 654 -36.53 -17.52 -0.12
N GLU A 655 -37.07 -16.40 0.40
CA GLU A 655 -37.23 -15.14 -0.35
C GLU A 655 -35.90 -14.43 -0.63
N ARG A 656 -34.89 -14.67 0.20
CA ARG A 656 -33.55 -14.07 0.09
C ARG A 656 -32.52 -15.11 -0.32
N GLU A 657 -31.44 -14.64 -0.95
CA GLU A 657 -30.30 -15.48 -1.27
C GLU A 657 -29.73 -16.11 0.02
N MET A 658 -29.65 -17.44 0.01
CA MET A 658 -29.28 -18.23 1.18
C MET A 658 -27.88 -18.82 1.04
N VAL A 659 -27.51 -19.22 -0.18
CA VAL A 659 -26.25 -19.88 -0.49
C VAL A 659 -25.83 -19.49 -1.90
N SER A 660 -24.52 -19.47 -2.11
CA SER A 660 -23.89 -19.25 -3.41
C SER A 660 -22.86 -20.32 -3.68
N TYR A 661 -22.80 -20.84 -4.91
CA TYR A 661 -21.87 -21.89 -5.29
C TYR A 661 -20.78 -21.37 -6.21
N ARG A 662 -19.53 -21.79 -5.96
CA ARG A 662 -18.40 -21.57 -6.88
C ARG A 662 -18.42 -22.57 -8.04
N SER A 663 -18.92 -23.77 -7.76
CA SER A 663 -18.94 -24.93 -8.65
C SER A 663 -20.07 -25.87 -8.25
N PHE A 664 -20.60 -26.63 -9.21
CA PHE A 664 -21.54 -27.73 -8.97
C PHE A 664 -20.85 -29.10 -8.88
N ARG A 665 -19.52 -29.18 -9.04
CA ARG A 665 -18.79 -30.45 -8.98
C ARG A 665 -19.06 -31.31 -7.74
N PRO A 666 -19.18 -30.75 -6.51
CA PRO A 666 -19.48 -31.57 -5.32
C PRO A 666 -20.80 -32.35 -5.42
N PHE A 667 -21.75 -31.89 -6.23
CA PHE A 667 -23.05 -32.53 -6.41
C PHE A 667 -23.03 -33.72 -7.38
N PHE A 668 -21.99 -33.89 -8.20
CA PHE A 668 -22.03 -34.82 -9.34
C PHE A 668 -22.09 -36.29 -8.91
N SER A 669 -21.45 -36.63 -7.78
CA SER A 669 -21.51 -37.97 -7.19
C SER A 669 -22.89 -38.27 -6.60
N LEU A 670 -23.59 -37.24 -6.11
CA LEU A 670 -24.93 -37.33 -5.51
C LEU A 670 -26.04 -37.47 -6.56
N LEU A 671 -25.78 -37.05 -7.80
CA LEU A 671 -26.72 -37.12 -8.92
C LEU A 671 -26.64 -38.43 -9.72
N GLN A 672 -25.78 -39.38 -9.33
CA GLN A 672 -25.72 -40.68 -10.01
C GLN A 672 -27.03 -41.45 -9.80
N THR A 673 -27.51 -42.18 -10.82
CA THR A 673 -28.79 -42.90 -10.79
C THR A 673 -28.85 -43.98 -9.70
N SER A 674 -27.71 -44.51 -9.27
CA SER A 674 -27.59 -45.49 -8.18
C SER A 674 -27.76 -44.90 -6.78
N GLN A 675 -27.86 -43.58 -6.64
CA GLN A 675 -27.94 -42.92 -5.33
C GLN A 675 -29.33 -43.04 -4.70
N PRO A 676 -29.44 -43.06 -3.36
CA PRO A 676 -30.72 -43.00 -2.68
C PRO A 676 -31.52 -41.74 -3.04
N ALA A 677 -32.84 -41.86 -3.10
CA ALA A 677 -33.71 -40.76 -3.50
C ALA A 677 -33.55 -39.49 -2.65
N GLY A 678 -33.39 -39.62 -1.32
CA GLY A 678 -33.15 -38.47 -0.44
C GLY A 678 -31.85 -37.72 -0.74
N VAL A 679 -30.79 -38.44 -1.10
CA VAL A 679 -29.48 -37.88 -1.48
C VAL A 679 -29.59 -37.10 -2.79
N GLN A 680 -30.18 -37.72 -3.82
CA GLN A 680 -30.42 -37.07 -5.11
C GLN A 680 -31.32 -35.84 -4.94
N LEU A 681 -32.38 -35.96 -4.13
CA LEU A 681 -33.36 -34.91 -3.90
C LEU A 681 -32.73 -33.67 -3.28
N TRP A 682 -31.80 -33.82 -2.33
CA TRP A 682 -31.07 -32.68 -1.76
C TRP A 682 -30.25 -31.97 -2.84
N ALA A 683 -29.51 -32.72 -3.67
CA ALA A 683 -28.68 -32.16 -4.73
C ALA A 683 -29.50 -31.39 -5.78
N VAL A 684 -30.61 -31.95 -6.25
CA VAL A 684 -31.49 -31.24 -7.20
C VAL A 684 -32.22 -30.06 -6.54
N TRP A 685 -32.54 -30.14 -5.25
CA TRP A 685 -33.15 -29.01 -4.53
C TRP A 685 -32.19 -27.82 -4.43
N ALA A 686 -30.91 -28.08 -4.08
CA ALA A 686 -29.85 -27.08 -4.05
C ALA A 686 -29.69 -26.36 -5.40
N MET A 687 -29.59 -27.13 -6.48
CA MET A 687 -29.48 -26.59 -7.85
C MET A 687 -30.72 -25.78 -8.25
N HIS A 688 -31.91 -26.27 -7.93
CA HIS A 688 -33.17 -25.59 -8.21
C HIS A 688 -33.27 -24.25 -7.46
N LEU A 689 -32.87 -24.22 -6.18
CA LEU A 689 -32.87 -23.01 -5.37
C LEU A 689 -32.04 -21.89 -6.03
N VAL A 690 -30.76 -22.16 -6.30
CA VAL A 690 -29.86 -21.12 -6.82
C VAL A 690 -30.20 -20.72 -8.25
N CYS A 691 -30.71 -21.64 -9.08
CA CYS A 691 -31.22 -21.30 -10.40
C CYS A 691 -32.48 -20.42 -10.34
N THR A 692 -33.29 -20.55 -9.29
CA THR A 692 -34.50 -19.73 -9.10
C THR A 692 -34.12 -18.32 -8.65
N GLN A 693 -33.10 -18.21 -7.80
CA GLN A 693 -32.62 -16.93 -7.26
C GLN A 693 -31.76 -16.15 -8.27
N ASN A 694 -30.88 -16.83 -9.02
CA ASN A 694 -30.01 -16.21 -10.02
C ASN A 694 -29.77 -17.14 -11.23
N GLY A 695 -30.81 -17.28 -12.07
CA GLY A 695 -30.78 -18.16 -13.23
C GLY A 695 -29.71 -17.82 -14.26
N VAL A 696 -29.34 -16.54 -14.42
CA VAL A 696 -28.32 -16.11 -15.39
C VAL A 696 -26.96 -16.73 -15.08
N GLN A 697 -26.52 -16.66 -13.81
CA GLN A 697 -25.25 -17.22 -13.39
C GLN A 697 -25.29 -18.75 -13.33
N TYR A 698 -26.28 -19.31 -12.63
CA TYR A 698 -26.26 -20.73 -12.29
C TYR A 698 -26.73 -21.65 -13.43
N CYS A 699 -27.66 -21.23 -14.29
CA CYS A 699 -28.01 -22.03 -15.46
C CYS A 699 -26.84 -22.11 -16.45
N HIS A 700 -26.04 -21.04 -16.57
CA HIS A 700 -24.82 -21.07 -17.37
C HIS A 700 -23.76 -22.00 -16.76
N MET A 701 -23.56 -21.94 -15.43
CA MET A 701 -22.64 -22.83 -14.72
C MET A 701 -23.02 -24.31 -14.88
N LEU A 702 -24.30 -24.67 -14.73
CA LEU A 702 -24.78 -26.04 -14.94
C LEU A 702 -24.44 -26.59 -16.35
N GLN A 703 -24.45 -25.73 -17.37
CA GLN A 703 -24.09 -26.11 -18.74
C GLN A 703 -22.58 -26.30 -18.89
N VAL A 704 -21.79 -25.32 -18.45
CA VAL A 704 -20.33 -25.32 -18.62
C VAL A 704 -19.69 -26.50 -17.88
N GLU A 705 -20.21 -26.86 -16.71
CA GLU A 705 -19.67 -27.93 -15.89
C GLU A 705 -20.22 -29.32 -16.23
N GLY A 706 -21.23 -29.42 -17.12
CA GLY A 706 -21.79 -30.69 -17.57
C GLY A 706 -22.89 -31.28 -16.66
N ALA A 707 -23.37 -30.53 -15.67
CA ALA A 707 -24.46 -30.97 -14.78
C ALA A 707 -25.78 -31.23 -15.54
N VAL A 708 -26.00 -30.54 -16.66
CA VAL A 708 -27.20 -30.73 -17.51
C VAL A 708 -27.34 -32.17 -18.01
N GLU A 709 -26.23 -32.85 -18.35
CA GLU A 709 -26.29 -34.23 -18.85
C GLU A 709 -26.62 -35.23 -17.72
N LEU A 710 -26.18 -34.95 -16.49
CA LEU A 710 -26.58 -35.72 -15.31
C LEU A 710 -28.07 -35.56 -15.01
N LEU A 711 -28.60 -34.33 -15.09
CA LEU A 711 -30.02 -34.04 -14.90
C LEU A 711 -30.91 -34.70 -15.97
N LYS A 712 -30.47 -34.73 -17.25
CA LYS A 712 -31.17 -35.47 -18.32
C LYS A 712 -31.17 -36.97 -18.06
N THR A 713 -30.05 -37.51 -17.57
CA THR A 713 -29.94 -38.92 -17.22
C THR A 713 -30.95 -39.28 -16.12
N LEU A 714 -31.01 -38.49 -15.04
CA LEU A 714 -32.00 -38.65 -13.97
C LEU A 714 -33.45 -38.51 -14.46
N SER A 715 -33.71 -37.58 -15.39
CA SER A 715 -35.07 -37.41 -15.94
C SER A 715 -35.53 -38.60 -16.79
N SER A 716 -34.61 -39.19 -17.57
CA SER A 716 -34.90 -40.29 -18.49
C SER A 716 -34.87 -41.69 -17.85
N ASP A 717 -34.21 -41.84 -16.70
CA ASP A 717 -34.13 -43.10 -15.98
C ASP A 717 -35.47 -43.44 -15.29
N LEU A 718 -35.98 -44.65 -15.54
CA LEU A 718 -37.26 -45.13 -15.01
C LEU A 718 -37.19 -45.43 -13.51
N ASP A 719 -36.02 -45.79 -12.99
CA ASP A 719 -35.81 -46.16 -11.59
C ASP A 719 -35.62 -44.92 -10.69
N THR A 720 -35.41 -43.74 -11.28
CA THR A 720 -35.33 -42.48 -10.53
C THR A 720 -36.69 -42.15 -9.87
N HIS A 721 -36.64 -41.77 -8.59
CA HIS A 721 -37.84 -41.43 -7.82
C HIS A 721 -38.59 -40.23 -8.42
N SER A 722 -39.93 -40.28 -8.41
CA SER A 722 -40.80 -39.27 -9.06
C SER A 722 -40.52 -37.82 -8.64
N ASN A 723 -40.32 -37.57 -7.34
CA ASN A 723 -39.97 -36.24 -6.81
C ASN A 723 -38.64 -35.71 -7.37
N VAL A 724 -37.61 -36.56 -7.48
CA VAL A 724 -36.30 -36.20 -8.03
C VAL A 724 -36.45 -35.87 -9.52
N ARG A 725 -37.14 -36.74 -10.26
CA ARG A 725 -37.43 -36.55 -11.70
C ARG A 725 -38.12 -35.21 -11.96
N GLY A 726 -39.19 -34.91 -11.23
CA GLY A 726 -39.95 -33.67 -11.41
C GLY A 726 -39.12 -32.41 -11.15
N MET A 727 -38.21 -32.45 -10.17
CA MET A 727 -37.33 -31.32 -9.89
C MET A 727 -36.22 -31.17 -10.93
N ALA A 728 -35.62 -32.28 -11.38
CA ALA A 728 -34.65 -32.28 -12.47
C ALA A 728 -35.25 -31.70 -13.77
N GLU A 729 -36.48 -32.10 -14.12
CA GLU A 729 -37.23 -31.54 -15.25
C GLU A 729 -37.49 -30.03 -15.10
N SER A 730 -37.85 -29.58 -13.90
CA SER A 730 -38.02 -28.14 -13.61
C SER A 730 -36.74 -27.35 -13.90
N ILE A 731 -35.58 -27.83 -13.41
CA ILE A 731 -34.28 -27.20 -13.64
C ILE A 731 -33.95 -27.18 -15.13
N LEU A 732 -34.11 -28.30 -15.84
CA LEU A 732 -33.88 -28.37 -17.28
C LEU A 732 -34.74 -27.34 -18.04
N GLY A 733 -36.02 -27.21 -17.68
CA GLY A 733 -36.90 -26.18 -18.25
C GLY A 733 -36.48 -24.75 -17.91
N MET A 734 -35.82 -24.50 -16.78
CA MET A 734 -35.22 -23.20 -16.47
C MET A 734 -34.00 -22.92 -17.35
N VAL A 735 -33.13 -23.91 -17.55
CA VAL A 735 -31.94 -23.83 -18.39
C VAL A 735 -32.34 -23.55 -19.85
N GLU A 736 -33.34 -24.26 -20.38
CA GLU A 736 -33.86 -24.04 -21.74
C GLU A 736 -34.45 -22.64 -21.93
N ARG A 737 -35.25 -22.16 -20.96
CA ARG A 737 -35.80 -20.79 -21.02
C ARG A 737 -34.69 -19.74 -21.08
N HIS A 738 -33.61 -19.88 -20.31
CA HIS A 738 -32.48 -18.95 -20.33
C HIS A 738 -31.69 -18.99 -21.65
N GLN A 739 -31.62 -20.13 -22.33
CA GLN A 739 -31.02 -20.23 -23.67
C GLN A 739 -31.83 -19.44 -24.72
N THR A 740 -33.16 -19.43 -24.60
CA THR A 740 -34.02 -18.71 -25.56
C THR A 740 -33.99 -17.19 -25.40
N THR A 741 -33.80 -16.67 -24.18
CA THR A 741 -33.73 -15.22 -23.90
C THR A 741 -32.35 -14.61 -24.14
N SER A 742 -31.26 -15.39 -24.04
CA SER A 742 -29.89 -14.92 -24.28
C SER A 742 -29.51 -14.87 -25.77
N ASN A 743 -30.41 -15.26 -26.68
CA ASN A 743 -30.14 -15.40 -28.11
C ASN A 743 -31.13 -14.64 -29.03
N PRO A 744 -31.28 -13.30 -28.98
CA PRO A 744 -32.19 -12.57 -29.87
C PRO A 744 -31.62 -12.28 -31.27
N LEU A 745 -30.49 -12.88 -31.68
CA LEU A 745 -29.77 -12.52 -32.91
C LEU A 745 -29.74 -13.60 -34.01
N ARG A 746 -30.57 -14.64 -33.94
CA ARG A 746 -30.61 -15.69 -34.98
C ARG A 746 -31.92 -15.82 -35.77
N THR A 747 -32.94 -15.00 -35.53
CA THR A 747 -34.24 -15.08 -36.23
C THR A 747 -34.52 -13.92 -37.20
N GLN A 748 -33.48 -13.22 -37.68
CA GLN A 748 -33.59 -12.33 -38.85
C GLN A 748 -32.49 -12.63 -39.88
N THR A 749 -32.55 -13.80 -40.53
CA THR A 749 -31.77 -14.04 -41.76
C THR A 749 -32.46 -14.97 -42.76
N GLU A 750 -33.77 -15.22 -42.62
CA GLU A 750 -34.53 -16.05 -43.57
C GLU A 750 -35.86 -15.41 -43.99
N LYS A 751 -35.88 -14.13 -44.34
CA LYS A 751 -36.94 -13.56 -45.19
C LYS A 751 -36.37 -12.47 -46.08
N GLY A 752 -35.82 -12.86 -47.21
CA GLY A 752 -35.33 -11.89 -48.18
C GLY A 752 -34.64 -12.48 -49.39
N HIS A 753 -35.23 -13.47 -50.06
CA HIS A 753 -34.94 -13.76 -51.47
C HIS A 753 -36.08 -14.55 -52.11
N HIS A 754 -36.91 -13.85 -52.91
CA HIS A 754 -37.81 -14.28 -54.00
C HIS A 754 -38.93 -13.22 -54.09
N GLY A 755 -39.12 -12.43 -55.15
CA GLY A 755 -38.47 -12.34 -56.44
C GLY A 755 -39.01 -11.17 -57.28
N ARG A 756 -38.27 -10.87 -58.35
CA ARG A 756 -38.64 -10.22 -59.63
C ARG A 756 -40.09 -9.74 -59.84
N SER A 757 -40.24 -8.42 -60.01
CA SER A 757 -40.63 -7.71 -61.24
C SER A 757 -41.01 -6.28 -60.90
#